data_AF-A0A497BA33-F1
#
_entry.id   AF-A0A497BA33-F1
#
_cell.length_a   1.000
_cell.length_b   1.000
_cell.length_c   1.000
_cell.angle_alpha   90.00
_cell.angle_beta   90.00
_cell.angle_gamma   90.00
#
_symmetry.space_group_name_H-M   'P 1'
#
loop_
_entity.id
_entity.type
_entity.pdbx_description
1 polymer ?
#
loop_
_entity_poly.entity_id
_entity_poly.type
_entity_poly.pdbx_seq_one_letter_code
_entity_poly.pdbx_strand_id
1 'polypeptide(L)'
;MDTRVKTVGTAKLVWPLVLGLGLTVLLLWALMPHPAVEAQGVNPGFTVDIFHDRVWGMVNPGDVVTFTGPGQIYGAAQADAAGFFWTPLWDGATGAITEVNDGAALTFYVNGSADATITARDVTGQVDVLNDRVTGNIPGVSTGTAVTVTLKQWIGGEPQPGAPQATATTDSSGNFTATFGSVDIAPNYWATVDYAAGSSVRDHLAPAGVFMAYSTWGGVYGFADPGQVVTTTVYTGTSTSVRTVVTGTTDKLNGDYWIGAGPQPGDLVEVDLGGGSIISTVVATLTANVDATTDLVTGTAPANADVRVTFWRWTDDEYRYFEVITTANGSGVYTADLSSVVDVWPSDWLFIATADSEGDETWVIAGAPFIQVFDRSSNNQVRGRVDGPNLPVTATVNTGVSTSTLTGTSNPGAGISFDFNSVENIFAGYTVTVESPTWVDSMTVASVLLDFDVDNDRVIGYADNGRAEVEVGQRESGSYPINGSAVQTATITGPFTVTFSDFDLRFGSWIDFRHFNGDGYQTVAHRDLPYVDVGMPHGVGGNAFAYNEAVTATLYYSDGATSKAWTANDKDGDPFRFWFDEWGGEQIEPGDWVTVVGASGWAAGVQTVDLSVDADETTDRMWGQAPVGLLYAQWDSYPVPGGRDEFVPTDGAGNYLIDWSAYGDDIQYGNNLRSYYTALNGNQVSRNFLWPWMRVNYSDDRVEGDYEAGHTFWITVTDGVASTAVLSTTPGGGWGGPGFGTEDSDWPSGRPDIQPGDQVAFQSDDGYSNLITVGTITGNLDIAADTISGSIQAPFGAQTMTVECHIWVQSGPNPISVGGVAANGGSYTCDFSGTWDILPGHSVAVMYIEPDDGDRVINVFREPAPNLWVNKQSQGDPAAGGNFVYQIEYQNGGEGEAANVVLTDTLPLSTTYVSDSSDVTAHVNGRVITWSLPTIPAQSDNYHFDLVVAVDPLLVSGTLHNEVEIYAPYDEDPGNNSASTDDAVQSSNVDLSVEKWNHHSNPAPGYDFVYLLRYRNDGSTGSGIVTLTDTLPLSATYVSWFPQDPLWNLVSVGSQVVFTRPVIAGDRNGDIYLTLHLSNTVQEGTTLTNVVSIATTNEGSTGNNVYTHTMEAQGPYLDIGVSKDFGYGSTVAGYDVVYYINYM
;
A
#
# COMPACT_ATOMS: atom_id res chain seq x y z
N MET A 1 -21.48 57.52 -46.56
CA MET A 1 -22.56 57.75 -45.59
C MET A 1 -23.21 56.40 -45.28
N ASP A 2 -22.44 55.40 -44.86
CA ASP A 2 -21.70 55.24 -43.57
C ASP A 2 -22.65 54.83 -42.43
N THR A 3 -22.45 53.74 -41.69
CA THR A 3 -21.34 52.75 -41.56
C THR A 3 -21.93 51.55 -40.78
N ARG A 4 -21.83 50.28 -41.24
CA ARG A 4 -20.76 49.26 -41.02
C ARG A 4 -20.60 48.78 -39.55
N VAL A 5 -20.42 47.50 -39.15
CA VAL A 5 -20.22 46.19 -39.82
C VAL A 5 -20.21 45.05 -38.74
N LYS A 6 -20.89 43.93 -39.06
CA LYS A 6 -20.66 42.46 -38.89
C LYS A 6 -20.19 41.81 -37.56
N THR A 7 -20.67 40.64 -37.07
CA THR A 7 -21.07 39.26 -37.53
C THR A 7 -20.03 38.24 -37.04
N VAL A 8 -20.45 37.17 -36.34
CA VAL A 8 -20.13 35.75 -36.68
C VAL A 8 -21.34 34.89 -36.27
N GLY A 9 -21.73 33.95 -37.13
CA GLY A 9 -22.99 33.21 -37.08
C GLY A 9 -22.88 31.71 -36.76
N THR A 10 -24.05 31.20 -36.40
CA THR A 10 -24.64 29.85 -36.41
C THR A 10 -23.90 28.64 -37.01
N ALA A 11 -23.99 27.51 -36.30
CA ALA A 11 -24.46 26.23 -36.84
C ALA A 11 -25.32 25.49 -35.79
N LYS A 12 -26.45 24.93 -36.24
CA LYS A 12 -27.51 24.27 -35.46
C LYS A 12 -27.28 22.76 -35.43
N LEU A 13 -27.38 22.13 -34.25
CA LEU A 13 -27.64 20.69 -34.10
C LEU A 13 -29.16 20.43 -34.19
N VAL A 14 -29.55 19.41 -34.95
CA VAL A 14 -30.93 18.85 -34.96
C VAL A 14 -30.79 17.35 -34.79
N TRP A 15 -31.25 16.84 -33.64
CA TRP A 15 -31.55 15.43 -33.39
C TRP A 15 -32.99 15.11 -33.85
N PRO A 16 -33.30 13.86 -34.18
CA PRO A 16 -34.60 13.34 -33.76
C PRO A 16 -34.53 11.98 -33.07
N LEU A 17 -35.24 11.93 -31.93
CA LEU A 17 -35.93 10.80 -31.30
C LEU A 17 -36.34 9.66 -32.26
N VAL A 18 -36.03 8.41 -31.89
CA VAL A 18 -37.00 7.29 -31.91
C VAL A 18 -36.69 6.34 -30.75
N LEU A 19 -37.56 6.37 -29.73
CA LEU A 19 -37.75 5.31 -28.74
C LEU A 19 -39.08 4.61 -29.10
N GLY A 20 -39.07 3.28 -29.18
CA GLY A 20 -40.28 2.45 -29.15
C GLY A 20 -40.44 1.49 -30.33
N LEU A 21 -39.96 0.25 -30.17
CA LEU A 21 -40.70 -1.01 -30.37
C LEU A 21 -39.73 -2.19 -30.21
N GLY A 22 -39.68 -2.74 -29.00
CA GLY A 22 -39.22 -4.10 -28.77
C GLY A 22 -40.25 -5.12 -29.25
N LEU A 23 -39.77 -6.35 -29.47
CA LEU A 23 -40.50 -7.55 -29.89
C LEU A 23 -41.11 -7.50 -31.30
N THR A 24 -40.34 -7.96 -32.30
CA THR A 24 -40.66 -9.03 -33.28
C THR A 24 -39.89 -8.86 -34.59
N VAL A 25 -38.61 -9.24 -34.64
CA VAL A 25 -37.97 -9.87 -35.83
C VAL A 25 -36.82 -10.78 -35.37
N LEU A 26 -37.18 -11.88 -34.70
CA LEU A 26 -36.39 -13.11 -34.70
C LEU A 26 -37.02 -13.95 -35.81
N LEU A 27 -36.36 -14.05 -36.97
CA LEU A 27 -36.34 -15.22 -37.87
C LEU A 27 -35.86 -14.81 -39.27
N LEU A 28 -34.92 -15.60 -39.78
CA LEU A 28 -34.15 -15.47 -41.02
C LEU A 28 -33.04 -14.43 -40.95
N TRP A 29 -31.83 -14.89 -40.64
CA TRP A 29 -30.69 -14.91 -41.56
C TRP A 29 -29.70 -15.97 -41.02
N ALA A 30 -30.06 -17.24 -41.22
CA ALA A 30 -29.14 -18.37 -41.13
C ALA A 30 -28.81 -18.79 -42.56
N LEU A 31 -27.54 -19.10 -42.82
CA LEU A 31 -26.91 -19.58 -44.07
C LEU A 31 -26.11 -18.51 -44.84
N MET A 32 -24.89 -18.25 -44.39
CA MET A 32 -23.69 -18.05 -45.22
C MET A 32 -22.45 -18.41 -44.36
N PRO A 33 -21.58 -19.34 -44.77
CA PRO A 33 -20.28 -19.50 -44.14
C PRO A 33 -19.32 -18.46 -44.73
N HIS A 34 -18.84 -17.55 -43.89
CA HIS A 34 -17.72 -16.67 -44.22
C HIS A 34 -16.67 -16.80 -43.11
N PRO A 35 -15.37 -16.76 -43.45
CA PRO A 35 -14.32 -17.23 -42.57
C PRO A 35 -14.13 -16.25 -41.41
N ALA A 36 -14.11 -16.80 -40.21
CA ALA A 36 -13.86 -16.15 -38.94
C ALA A 36 -12.40 -15.69 -38.82
N VAL A 37 -12.12 -14.64 -38.04
CA VAL A 37 -10.75 -14.33 -37.59
C VAL A 37 -10.47 -14.94 -36.21
N GLU A 38 -11.49 -15.15 -35.36
CA GLU A 38 -11.33 -15.91 -34.10
C GLU A 38 -11.52 -17.43 -34.25
N ALA A 39 -12.08 -17.92 -35.36
CA ALA A 39 -12.40 -19.35 -35.54
C ALA A 39 -11.67 -20.07 -36.69
N GLN A 40 -10.62 -19.50 -37.31
CA GLN A 40 -9.76 -20.28 -38.23
C GLN A 40 -8.87 -21.26 -37.45
N GLY A 41 -9.44 -22.40 -37.07
CA GLY A 41 -8.75 -23.47 -36.35
C GLY A 41 -9.56 -24.09 -35.22
N VAL A 42 -10.66 -23.45 -34.81
CA VAL A 42 -11.61 -24.03 -33.86
C VAL A 42 -12.58 -24.90 -34.65
N ASN A 43 -12.41 -26.22 -34.54
CA ASN A 43 -13.37 -27.18 -35.07
C ASN A 43 -14.75 -26.87 -34.44
N PRO A 44 -15.90 -27.08 -35.11
CA PRO A 44 -17.24 -26.99 -34.46
C PRO A 44 -17.48 -27.95 -33.27
N GLY A 45 -16.42 -28.52 -32.69
CA GLY A 45 -16.38 -29.26 -31.43
C GLY A 45 -15.17 -28.82 -30.60
N PHE A 46 -14.71 -29.67 -29.69
CA PHE A 46 -13.58 -29.32 -28.81
C PHE A 46 -12.23 -29.57 -29.49
N THR A 47 -11.24 -28.74 -29.17
CA THR A 47 -9.83 -28.98 -29.48
C THR A 47 -9.07 -29.24 -28.20
N VAL A 48 -8.39 -30.38 -28.13
CA VAL A 48 -7.46 -30.71 -27.04
C VAL A 48 -6.05 -30.53 -27.59
N ASP A 49 -5.32 -29.53 -27.09
CA ASP A 49 -3.91 -29.34 -27.37
C ASP A 49 -3.11 -29.98 -26.24
N ILE A 50 -2.53 -31.14 -26.54
CA ILE A 50 -1.75 -31.92 -25.57
C ILE A 50 -0.32 -31.41 -25.41
N PHE A 51 0.10 -30.48 -26.26
CA PHE A 51 1.44 -29.93 -26.19
C PHE A 51 1.48 -28.70 -25.29
N HIS A 52 0.45 -27.85 -25.35
CA HIS A 52 0.29 -26.70 -24.44
C HIS A 52 -0.66 -26.98 -23.27
N ASP A 53 -1.02 -28.26 -23.05
CA ASP A 53 -1.89 -28.72 -21.97
C ASP A 53 -3.17 -27.88 -21.77
N ARG A 54 -3.92 -27.67 -22.85
CA ARG A 54 -5.12 -26.81 -22.83
C ARG A 54 -6.22 -27.29 -23.77
N VAL A 55 -7.44 -26.84 -23.47
CA VAL A 55 -8.65 -27.19 -24.25
C VAL A 55 -9.42 -25.92 -24.56
N TRP A 56 -9.97 -25.83 -25.77
CA TRP A 56 -10.89 -24.78 -26.18
C TRP A 56 -11.96 -25.29 -27.16
N GLY A 57 -12.96 -24.47 -27.42
CA GLY A 57 -14.01 -24.77 -28.40
C GLY A 57 -15.09 -23.69 -28.45
N MET A 58 -16.10 -23.95 -29.28
CA MET A 58 -17.31 -23.13 -29.37
C MET A 58 -18.52 -23.90 -28.81
N VAL A 59 -19.28 -23.26 -27.92
CA VAL A 59 -20.59 -23.72 -27.41
C VAL A 59 -21.60 -22.57 -27.46
N ASN A 60 -22.78 -22.68 -26.85
CA ASN A 60 -23.66 -21.51 -26.81
C ASN A 60 -23.11 -20.47 -25.82
N PRO A 61 -23.29 -19.16 -26.08
CA PRO A 61 -22.86 -18.10 -25.17
C PRO A 61 -23.36 -18.32 -23.74
N GLY A 62 -22.45 -18.21 -22.76
CA GLY A 62 -22.72 -18.40 -21.34
C GLY A 62 -22.82 -19.86 -20.86
N ASP A 63 -22.74 -20.85 -21.75
CA ASP A 63 -22.68 -22.27 -21.35
C ASP A 63 -21.44 -22.54 -20.49
N VAL A 64 -21.61 -23.34 -19.43
CA VAL A 64 -20.48 -23.81 -18.62
C VAL A 64 -19.96 -25.11 -19.20
N VAL A 65 -18.69 -25.12 -19.60
CA VAL A 65 -18.00 -26.31 -20.11
C VAL A 65 -17.05 -26.81 -19.05
N THR A 66 -17.17 -28.10 -18.74
CA THR A 66 -16.22 -28.81 -17.88
C THR A 66 -15.75 -30.06 -18.57
N PHE A 67 -14.58 -30.58 -18.19
CA PHE A 67 -14.17 -31.91 -18.60
C PHE A 67 -13.50 -32.66 -17.47
N THR A 68 -13.47 -33.98 -17.58
CA THR A 68 -12.79 -34.87 -16.63
C THR A 68 -11.95 -35.89 -17.39
N GLY A 69 -10.74 -36.14 -16.90
CA GLY A 69 -9.82 -37.15 -17.40
C GLY A 69 -9.36 -38.14 -16.32
N PRO A 70 -8.55 -39.14 -16.69
CA PRO A 70 -7.88 -40.00 -15.73
C PRO A 70 -6.88 -39.20 -14.87
N GLY A 71 -6.67 -39.58 -13.60
CA GLY A 71 -5.63 -39.00 -12.77
C GLY A 71 -5.93 -37.62 -12.18
N GLN A 72 -7.20 -37.31 -11.88
CA GLN A 72 -7.66 -36.00 -11.35
C GLN A 72 -7.58 -34.83 -12.34
N ILE A 73 -7.30 -35.10 -13.61
CA ILE A 73 -7.32 -34.07 -14.65
C ILE A 73 -8.75 -33.54 -14.82
N TYR A 74 -8.93 -32.23 -14.74
CA TYR A 74 -10.17 -31.54 -15.09
C TYR A 74 -9.88 -30.16 -15.69
N GLY A 75 -10.94 -29.50 -16.11
CA GLY A 75 -10.94 -28.07 -16.40
C GLY A 75 -12.36 -27.57 -16.45
N ALA A 76 -12.52 -26.27 -16.27
CA ALA A 76 -13.81 -25.61 -16.17
C ALA A 76 -13.70 -24.18 -16.68
N ALA A 77 -14.61 -23.81 -17.58
CA ALA A 77 -14.70 -22.46 -18.09
C ALA A 77 -16.15 -22.13 -18.45
N GLN A 78 -16.46 -20.84 -18.45
CA GLN A 78 -17.72 -20.33 -18.97
C GLN A 78 -17.47 -19.72 -20.35
N ALA A 79 -18.30 -20.08 -21.32
CA ALA A 79 -18.22 -19.51 -22.65
C ALA A 79 -18.62 -18.02 -22.66
N ASP A 80 -17.88 -17.22 -23.42
CA ASP A 80 -18.10 -15.78 -23.56
C ASP A 80 -19.35 -15.43 -24.40
N ALA A 81 -19.55 -14.16 -24.75
CA ALA A 81 -20.71 -13.75 -25.53
C ALA A 81 -20.70 -14.25 -26.98
N ALA A 82 -19.50 -14.56 -27.52
CA ALA A 82 -19.32 -15.21 -28.82
C ALA A 82 -19.52 -16.74 -28.76
N GLY A 83 -19.49 -17.31 -27.55
CA GLY A 83 -19.60 -18.75 -27.30
C GLY A 83 -18.25 -19.46 -27.26
N PHE A 84 -17.15 -18.71 -27.29
CA PHE A 84 -15.80 -19.26 -27.15
C PHE A 84 -15.50 -19.55 -25.67
N PHE A 85 -14.84 -20.68 -25.41
CA PHE A 85 -14.33 -21.01 -24.09
C PHE A 85 -12.94 -21.64 -24.22
N TRP A 86 -12.13 -21.50 -23.18
CA TRP A 86 -10.90 -22.26 -23.02
C TRP A 86 -10.60 -22.51 -21.53
N THR A 87 -9.86 -23.57 -21.24
CA THR A 87 -9.37 -23.92 -19.90
C THR A 87 -8.12 -24.80 -20.03
N PRO A 88 -7.14 -24.69 -19.12
CA PRO A 88 -6.01 -25.61 -19.07
C PRO A 88 -6.44 -27.03 -18.69
N LEU A 89 -5.57 -28.00 -18.98
CA LEU A 89 -5.59 -29.37 -18.46
C LEU A 89 -5.00 -29.33 -17.05
N TRP A 90 -5.88 -29.28 -16.05
CA TRP A 90 -5.52 -28.97 -14.66
C TRP A 90 -5.60 -30.20 -13.76
N ASP A 91 -4.61 -30.36 -12.89
CA ASP A 91 -4.66 -31.32 -11.79
C ASP A 91 -4.99 -30.57 -10.49
N GLY A 92 -6.24 -30.58 -10.05
CA GLY A 92 -6.59 -29.88 -8.80
C GLY A 92 -6.19 -30.60 -7.53
N ALA A 93 -5.50 -31.75 -7.59
CA ALA A 93 -4.82 -32.28 -6.41
C ALA A 93 -3.45 -31.61 -6.21
N THR A 94 -2.76 -31.28 -7.30
CA THR A 94 -1.47 -30.59 -7.26
C THR A 94 -1.59 -29.08 -7.36
N GLY A 95 -2.65 -28.56 -7.99
CA GLY A 95 -2.83 -27.13 -8.22
C GLY A 95 -2.00 -26.61 -9.38
N ALA A 96 -1.80 -27.43 -10.42
CA ALA A 96 -0.98 -27.06 -11.56
C ALA A 96 -1.51 -27.65 -12.86
N ILE A 97 -1.06 -27.07 -13.97
CA ILE A 97 -1.22 -27.65 -15.30
C ILE A 97 -0.51 -29.01 -15.35
N THR A 98 -1.12 -29.99 -16.02
CA THR A 98 -0.58 -31.35 -16.09
C THR A 98 -0.69 -31.97 -17.48
N GLU A 99 0.32 -32.77 -17.83
CA GLU A 99 0.40 -33.48 -19.11
C GLU A 99 -0.68 -34.56 -19.23
N VAL A 100 -1.27 -34.64 -20.43
CA VAL A 100 -2.19 -35.73 -20.78
C VAL A 100 -1.42 -36.93 -21.34
N ASN A 101 -1.32 -38.00 -20.54
CA ASN A 101 -0.69 -39.26 -20.97
C ASN A 101 -1.29 -39.82 -22.28
N ASP A 102 -0.44 -40.37 -23.17
CA ASP A 102 -0.87 -41.05 -24.40
C ASP A 102 -2.01 -42.07 -24.15
N GLY A 103 -3.12 -41.87 -24.85
CA GLY A 103 -4.30 -42.72 -24.80
C GLY A 103 -5.29 -42.38 -23.68
N ALA A 104 -5.09 -41.29 -22.95
CA ALA A 104 -6.05 -40.77 -21.98
C ALA A 104 -7.38 -40.37 -22.65
N ALA A 105 -8.49 -40.62 -21.95
CA ALA A 105 -9.83 -40.26 -22.41
C ALA A 105 -10.37 -39.08 -21.59
N LEU A 106 -10.57 -37.94 -22.24
CA LEU A 106 -11.16 -36.73 -21.67
C LEU A 106 -12.65 -36.67 -22.03
N THR A 107 -13.52 -36.59 -21.03
CA THR A 107 -14.98 -36.49 -21.23
C THR A 107 -15.45 -35.08 -20.94
N PHE A 108 -16.10 -34.46 -21.92
CA PHE A 108 -16.61 -33.10 -21.90
C PHE A 108 -18.09 -33.07 -21.50
N TYR A 109 -18.44 -32.06 -20.71
CA TYR A 109 -19.79 -31.78 -20.26
C TYR A 109 -20.13 -30.33 -20.56
N VAL A 110 -21.26 -30.11 -21.22
CA VAL A 110 -21.84 -28.78 -21.45
C VAL A 110 -23.06 -28.65 -20.54
N ASN A 111 -23.03 -27.66 -19.65
CA ASN A 111 -24.05 -27.47 -18.60
C ASN A 111 -24.31 -28.77 -17.79
N GLY A 112 -23.24 -29.49 -17.46
CA GLY A 112 -23.27 -30.75 -16.70
C GLY A 112 -23.77 -31.98 -17.48
N SER A 113 -24.14 -31.83 -18.76
CA SER A 113 -24.55 -32.94 -19.63
C SER A 113 -23.38 -33.42 -20.47
N ALA A 114 -23.09 -34.72 -20.47
CA ALA A 114 -22.00 -35.30 -21.26
C ALA A 114 -22.23 -35.07 -22.76
N ASP A 115 -21.26 -34.44 -23.42
CA ASP A 115 -21.33 -34.05 -24.83
C ASP A 115 -20.42 -34.91 -25.72
N ALA A 116 -19.13 -35.02 -25.37
CA ALA A 116 -18.15 -35.78 -26.13
C ALA A 116 -17.11 -36.47 -25.22
N THR A 117 -16.47 -37.53 -25.72
CA THR A 117 -15.26 -38.11 -25.12
C THR A 117 -14.18 -38.17 -26.19
N ILE A 118 -13.02 -37.56 -25.92
CA ILE A 118 -11.87 -37.50 -26.82
C ILE A 118 -10.77 -38.38 -26.23
N THR A 119 -10.21 -39.29 -27.03
CA THR A 119 -9.01 -40.04 -26.66
C THR A 119 -7.81 -39.38 -27.30
N ALA A 120 -6.99 -38.73 -26.47
CA ALA A 120 -5.79 -38.05 -26.93
C ALA A 120 -4.65 -39.05 -27.18
N ARG A 121 -3.90 -38.85 -28.25
CA ARG A 121 -2.75 -39.64 -28.70
C ARG A 121 -1.62 -38.70 -29.10
N ASP A 122 -0.43 -39.02 -28.63
CA ASP A 122 0.78 -38.28 -28.99
C ASP A 122 1.07 -38.43 -30.49
N VAL A 123 1.59 -37.36 -31.08
CA VAL A 123 2.08 -37.34 -32.45
C VAL A 123 3.60 -37.41 -32.39
N THR A 124 4.16 -38.49 -32.90
CA THR A 124 5.62 -38.62 -33.05
C THR A 124 6.02 -38.41 -34.50
N GLY A 125 7.12 -37.71 -34.77
CA GLY A 125 7.49 -37.39 -36.15
C GLY A 125 8.55 -36.32 -36.26
N GLN A 126 8.68 -35.75 -37.44
CA GLN A 126 9.59 -34.63 -37.71
C GLN A 126 9.13 -33.81 -38.92
N VAL A 127 9.57 -32.56 -38.95
CA VAL A 127 9.51 -31.70 -40.14
C VAL A 127 10.77 -31.94 -40.99
N ASP A 128 10.58 -32.37 -42.24
CA ASP A 128 11.64 -32.64 -43.21
C ASP A 128 11.79 -31.44 -44.14
N VAL A 129 12.70 -30.53 -43.76
CA VAL A 129 12.98 -29.27 -44.47
C VAL A 129 13.58 -29.49 -45.86
N LEU A 130 14.23 -30.62 -46.11
CA LEU A 130 14.88 -30.90 -47.41
C LEU A 130 13.90 -31.38 -48.48
N ASN A 131 12.72 -31.84 -48.08
CA ASN A 131 11.72 -32.43 -48.99
C ASN A 131 10.33 -31.79 -48.82
N ASP A 132 10.25 -30.64 -48.15
CA ASP A 132 9.03 -29.86 -47.92
C ASP A 132 7.85 -30.71 -47.45
N ARG A 133 8.09 -31.54 -46.42
CA ARG A 133 7.06 -32.44 -45.90
C ARG A 133 7.14 -32.63 -44.39
N VAL A 134 6.01 -32.98 -43.80
CA VAL A 134 5.90 -33.39 -42.41
C VAL A 134 5.51 -34.86 -42.38
N THR A 135 6.29 -35.67 -41.68
CA THR A 135 6.04 -37.10 -41.52
C THR A 135 5.87 -37.43 -40.05
N GLY A 136 4.82 -38.17 -39.71
CA GLY A 136 4.60 -38.58 -38.33
C GLY A 136 3.79 -39.86 -38.20
N ASN A 137 3.57 -40.26 -36.95
CA ASN A 137 2.82 -41.43 -36.52
C ASN A 137 1.89 -41.05 -35.37
N ILE A 138 0.64 -41.49 -35.46
CA ILE A 138 -0.37 -41.33 -34.41
C ILE A 138 -0.83 -42.74 -34.00
N PRO A 139 -0.29 -43.32 -32.93
CA PRO A 139 -0.55 -44.71 -32.58
C PRO A 139 -2.04 -44.98 -32.29
N GLY A 140 -2.55 -46.09 -32.85
CA GLY A 140 -3.87 -46.62 -32.48
C GLY A 140 -5.08 -45.90 -33.09
N VAL A 141 -4.89 -44.89 -33.95
CA VAL A 141 -5.99 -44.29 -34.71
C VAL A 141 -6.42 -45.17 -35.90
N SER A 142 -7.66 -44.99 -36.38
CA SER A 142 -8.17 -45.75 -37.52
C SER A 142 -7.44 -45.40 -38.82
N THR A 143 -7.32 -46.37 -39.73
CA THR A 143 -6.85 -46.09 -41.10
C THR A 143 -7.76 -45.08 -41.79
N GLY A 144 -7.17 -44.09 -42.46
CA GLY A 144 -7.92 -43.03 -43.13
C GLY A 144 -8.33 -41.89 -42.20
N THR A 145 -7.80 -41.82 -40.97
CA THR A 145 -8.01 -40.65 -40.10
C THR A 145 -7.42 -39.43 -40.77
N ALA A 146 -8.20 -38.37 -40.91
CA ALA A 146 -7.75 -37.12 -41.50
C ALA A 146 -6.77 -36.42 -40.57
N VAL A 147 -5.64 -35.99 -41.13
CA VAL A 147 -4.61 -35.20 -40.46
C VAL A 147 -4.44 -33.91 -41.23
N THR A 148 -4.48 -32.79 -40.53
CA THR A 148 -4.24 -31.47 -41.08
C THR A 148 -2.98 -30.93 -40.45
N VAL A 149 -2.01 -30.57 -41.30
CA VAL A 149 -0.73 -30.01 -40.85
C VAL A 149 -0.69 -28.55 -41.27
N THR A 150 -0.55 -27.65 -40.30
CA THR A 150 -0.47 -26.20 -40.51
C THR A 150 0.91 -25.73 -40.09
N LEU A 151 1.62 -25.05 -41.00
CA LEU A 151 2.97 -24.55 -40.76
C LEU A 151 2.94 -23.16 -40.13
N LYS A 152 3.71 -22.99 -39.07
CA LYS A 152 3.89 -21.71 -38.39
C LYS A 152 5.37 -21.37 -38.34
N GLN A 153 5.71 -20.11 -38.60
CA GLN A 153 7.05 -19.60 -38.35
C GLN A 153 7.16 -19.17 -36.87
N TRP A 154 8.21 -19.62 -36.18
CA TRP A 154 8.49 -19.34 -34.76
C TRP A 154 7.58 -20.05 -33.74
N ILE A 155 8.10 -20.28 -32.53
CA ILE A 155 7.32 -20.80 -31.40
C ILE A 155 6.43 -19.70 -30.80
N GLY A 156 5.23 -20.08 -30.36
CA GLY A 156 4.39 -19.29 -29.45
C GLY A 156 3.08 -18.82 -30.07
N GLY A 157 1.94 -19.16 -29.44
CA GLY A 157 0.58 -18.89 -29.93
C GLY A 157 0.11 -19.88 -30.99
N GLU A 158 -1.11 -19.71 -31.52
CA GLU A 158 -1.66 -20.60 -32.56
C GLU A 158 -1.18 -20.24 -33.97
N PRO A 159 -1.26 -21.17 -34.95
CA PRO A 159 -1.04 -20.86 -36.36
C PRO A 159 -1.89 -19.68 -36.80
N GLN A 160 -1.26 -18.75 -37.51
CA GLN A 160 -1.95 -17.59 -38.02
C GLN A 160 -2.96 -17.99 -39.12
N PRO A 161 -4.04 -17.21 -39.33
CA PRO A 161 -4.86 -17.33 -40.53
C PRO A 161 -3.97 -17.31 -41.79
N GLY A 162 -4.39 -18.00 -42.85
CA GLY A 162 -3.63 -18.08 -44.11
C GLY A 162 -2.26 -18.77 -44.03
N ALA A 163 -1.93 -19.40 -42.90
CA ALA A 163 -0.75 -20.23 -42.77
C ALA A 163 -0.75 -21.40 -43.77
N PRO A 164 0.41 -21.75 -44.36
CA PRO A 164 0.49 -22.89 -45.27
C PRO A 164 -0.04 -24.16 -44.60
N GLN A 165 -0.93 -24.85 -45.30
CA GLN A 165 -1.58 -26.05 -44.78
C GLN A 165 -1.53 -27.19 -45.79
N ALA A 166 -1.30 -28.40 -45.30
CA ALA A 166 -1.39 -29.63 -46.08
C ALA A 166 -2.25 -30.65 -45.33
N THR A 167 -3.02 -31.44 -46.08
CA THR A 167 -3.84 -32.53 -45.51
C THR A 167 -3.26 -33.88 -45.88
N ALA A 168 -3.36 -34.83 -44.96
CA ALA A 168 -2.92 -36.20 -45.10
C ALA A 168 -3.95 -37.15 -44.47
N THR A 169 -3.75 -38.45 -44.67
CA THR A 169 -4.53 -39.50 -44.01
C THR A 169 -3.61 -40.56 -43.45
N THR A 170 -3.96 -41.12 -42.29
CA THR A 170 -3.16 -42.17 -41.66
C THR A 170 -3.28 -43.53 -42.35
N ASP A 171 -2.19 -44.30 -42.36
CA ASP A 171 -2.19 -45.71 -42.76
C ASP A 171 -2.70 -46.64 -41.62
N SER A 172 -2.58 -47.97 -41.79
CA SER A 172 -3.01 -48.94 -40.76
C SER A 172 -2.17 -48.96 -39.49
N SER A 173 -0.99 -48.34 -39.51
CA SER A 173 -0.09 -48.21 -38.38
C SER A 173 -0.15 -46.80 -37.76
N GLY A 174 -0.98 -45.90 -38.30
CA GLY A 174 -1.09 -44.51 -37.86
C GLY A 174 -0.11 -43.54 -38.54
N ASN A 175 0.68 -43.99 -39.53
CA ASN A 175 1.65 -43.10 -40.19
C ASN A 175 0.96 -42.15 -41.16
N PHE A 176 1.43 -40.90 -41.24
CA PHE A 176 1.00 -39.91 -42.22
C PHE A 176 2.19 -39.19 -42.86
N THR A 177 1.95 -38.57 -44.01
CA THR A 177 2.90 -37.69 -44.69
C THR A 177 2.12 -36.57 -45.35
N ALA A 178 2.36 -35.34 -44.90
CA ALA A 178 1.81 -34.12 -45.48
C ALA A 178 2.90 -33.41 -46.28
N THR A 179 2.68 -33.14 -47.57
CA THR A 179 3.67 -32.53 -48.47
C THR A 179 3.21 -31.14 -48.92
N PHE A 180 4.13 -30.17 -48.87
CA PHE A 180 3.89 -28.77 -49.20
C PHE A 180 4.49 -28.45 -50.56
N GLY A 181 3.71 -28.63 -51.63
CA GLY A 181 4.23 -28.52 -53.00
C GLY A 181 4.55 -27.09 -53.49
N SER A 182 4.28 -26.06 -52.71
CA SER A 182 4.43 -24.65 -53.07
C SER A 182 5.06 -23.79 -51.98
N VAL A 183 5.58 -24.43 -50.92
CA VAL A 183 6.20 -23.75 -49.77
C VAL A 183 7.49 -24.50 -49.44
N ASP A 184 8.59 -23.76 -49.39
CA ASP A 184 9.90 -24.24 -48.99
C ASP A 184 10.03 -24.17 -47.46
N ILE A 185 10.03 -25.33 -46.81
CA ILE A 185 9.99 -25.44 -45.35
C ILE A 185 11.38 -25.23 -44.78
N ALA A 186 11.46 -24.38 -43.76
CA ALA A 186 12.71 -23.94 -43.15
C ALA A 186 12.91 -24.39 -41.70
N PRO A 187 14.13 -24.25 -41.13
CA PRO A 187 14.43 -24.62 -39.74
C PRO A 187 13.62 -23.88 -38.68
N ASN A 188 12.94 -22.77 -39.01
CA ASN A 188 12.09 -22.01 -38.09
C ASN A 188 10.59 -22.37 -38.20
N TYR A 189 10.23 -23.34 -39.04
CA TYR A 189 8.86 -23.78 -39.17
C TYR A 189 8.52 -24.87 -38.18
N TRP A 190 7.55 -24.57 -37.35
CA TRP A 190 6.89 -25.51 -36.48
C TRP A 190 5.61 -26.02 -37.16
N ALA A 191 5.38 -27.33 -37.09
CA ALA A 191 4.21 -27.96 -37.70
C ALA A 191 3.16 -28.28 -36.63
N THR A 192 2.02 -27.61 -36.72
CA THR A 192 0.82 -27.95 -35.94
C THR A 192 0.08 -29.09 -36.61
N VAL A 193 -0.12 -30.19 -35.89
CA VAL A 193 -0.74 -31.41 -36.38
C VAL A 193 -2.09 -31.62 -35.70
N ASP A 194 -3.17 -31.35 -36.44
CA ASP A 194 -4.53 -31.62 -36.02
C ASP A 194 -5.01 -32.95 -36.59
N TYR A 195 -5.62 -33.81 -35.78
CA TYR A 195 -6.28 -35.02 -36.27
C TYR A 195 -7.66 -35.24 -35.66
N ALA A 196 -8.54 -35.87 -36.45
CA ALA A 196 -9.93 -36.07 -36.07
C ALA A 196 -10.12 -37.34 -35.23
N ALA A 197 -10.54 -37.18 -33.97
CA ALA A 197 -10.88 -38.24 -33.03
C ALA A 197 -12.31 -38.07 -32.46
N GLY A 198 -13.27 -37.67 -33.30
CA GLY A 198 -14.61 -37.21 -32.89
C GLY A 198 -14.67 -35.68 -32.80
N SER A 199 -13.69 -35.09 -32.11
CA SER A 199 -13.33 -33.67 -32.17
C SER A 199 -11.84 -33.52 -32.56
N SER A 200 -11.23 -32.34 -32.44
CA SER A 200 -9.82 -32.13 -32.81
C SER A 200 -8.88 -32.48 -31.65
N VAL A 201 -7.81 -33.22 -31.93
CA VAL A 201 -6.64 -33.27 -31.04
C VAL A 201 -5.49 -32.62 -31.80
N ARG A 202 -4.76 -31.75 -31.10
CA ARG A 202 -3.64 -30.97 -31.60
C ARG A 202 -2.38 -31.36 -30.85
N ASP A 203 -1.33 -31.56 -31.63
CA ASP A 203 0.03 -31.74 -31.16
C ASP A 203 0.96 -31.09 -32.18
N HIS A 204 2.26 -31.14 -31.96
CA HIS A 204 3.21 -30.38 -32.74
C HIS A 204 4.51 -31.12 -33.05
N LEU A 205 5.10 -30.80 -34.19
CA LEU A 205 6.38 -31.36 -34.64
C LEU A 205 7.33 -30.24 -35.05
N ALA A 206 8.59 -30.40 -34.65
CA ALA A 206 9.68 -29.48 -35.00
C ALA A 206 10.61 -30.06 -36.08
N PRO A 207 11.38 -29.20 -36.77
CA PRO A 207 12.55 -29.61 -37.54
C PRO A 207 13.64 -30.13 -36.59
N ALA A 208 14.32 -31.21 -36.96
CA ALA A 208 15.41 -31.77 -36.17
C ALA A 208 16.71 -31.79 -36.98
N GLY A 209 17.83 -31.44 -36.33
CA GLY A 209 19.16 -31.52 -36.94
C GLY A 209 19.47 -30.43 -37.97
N VAL A 210 18.71 -29.33 -37.95
CA VAL A 210 18.94 -28.12 -38.76
C VAL A 210 18.77 -26.88 -37.88
N PHE A 211 19.41 -25.78 -38.27
CA PHE A 211 19.31 -24.50 -37.56
C PHE A 211 19.38 -23.31 -38.51
N MET A 212 18.99 -22.15 -38.01
CA MET A 212 19.14 -20.87 -38.69
C MET A 212 20.20 -20.00 -38.01
N ALA A 213 21.06 -19.38 -38.80
CA ALA A 213 22.04 -18.38 -38.38
C ALA A 213 21.56 -16.97 -38.77
N TYR A 214 21.28 -16.17 -37.76
CA TYR A 214 20.66 -14.85 -37.87
C TYR A 214 21.72 -13.74 -37.87
N SER A 215 22.08 -13.23 -39.04
CA SER A 215 23.14 -12.21 -39.13
C SER A 215 22.67 -10.80 -38.71
N THR A 216 21.39 -10.47 -38.89
CA THR A 216 20.83 -9.15 -38.53
C THR A 216 20.69 -8.95 -37.01
N TRP A 217 20.29 -9.99 -36.27
CA TRP A 217 20.06 -9.94 -34.82
C TRP A 217 21.15 -10.66 -34.01
N GLY A 218 22.13 -11.26 -34.69
CA GLY A 218 23.30 -11.87 -34.05
C GLY A 218 22.96 -13.11 -33.23
N GLY A 219 22.04 -13.96 -33.72
CA GLY A 219 21.58 -15.15 -33.02
C GLY A 219 21.67 -16.43 -33.85
N VAL A 220 21.51 -17.57 -33.19
CA VAL A 220 21.36 -18.90 -33.78
C VAL A 220 20.11 -19.52 -33.19
N TYR A 221 19.20 -19.99 -34.05
CA TYR A 221 17.91 -20.53 -33.64
C TYR A 221 17.66 -21.92 -34.23
N GLY A 222 16.99 -22.78 -33.49
CA GLY A 222 16.63 -24.12 -33.91
C GLY A 222 15.89 -24.87 -32.81
N PHE A 223 15.73 -26.18 -32.98
CA PHE A 223 14.99 -27.04 -32.06
C PHE A 223 15.83 -28.25 -31.64
N ALA A 224 15.60 -28.70 -30.42
CA ALA A 224 16.18 -29.88 -29.79
C ALA A 224 15.19 -30.44 -28.75
N ASP A 225 15.56 -31.49 -28.02
CA ASP A 225 14.69 -32.03 -26.96
C ASP A 225 14.47 -30.95 -25.88
N PRO A 226 13.27 -30.86 -25.26
CA PRO A 226 13.00 -29.88 -24.21
C PRO A 226 13.98 -29.97 -23.02
N GLY A 227 14.46 -28.81 -22.55
CA GLY A 227 15.45 -28.69 -21.46
C GLY A 227 16.88 -29.19 -21.78
N GLN A 228 17.16 -29.54 -23.02
CA GLN A 228 18.48 -29.97 -23.51
C GLN A 228 19.49 -28.81 -23.49
N VAL A 229 20.73 -29.10 -23.10
CA VAL A 229 21.83 -28.10 -23.14
C VAL A 229 22.32 -27.93 -24.57
N VAL A 230 22.40 -26.69 -25.04
CA VAL A 230 22.85 -26.33 -26.39
C VAL A 230 24.08 -25.43 -26.28
N THR A 231 25.18 -25.84 -26.91
CA THR A 231 26.42 -25.05 -26.98
C THR A 231 26.67 -24.61 -28.42
N THR A 232 26.62 -23.30 -28.66
CA THR A 232 26.95 -22.70 -29.95
C THR A 232 28.38 -22.15 -29.92
N THR A 233 29.21 -22.61 -30.86
CA THR A 233 30.56 -22.10 -31.09
C THR A 233 30.63 -21.39 -32.43
N VAL A 234 31.02 -20.12 -32.41
CA VAL A 234 31.25 -19.32 -33.62
C VAL A 234 32.75 -19.20 -33.83
N TYR A 235 33.23 -19.62 -35.00
CA TYR A 235 34.61 -19.49 -35.44
C TYR A 235 34.76 -18.30 -36.38
N THR A 236 35.86 -17.56 -36.27
CA THR A 236 36.14 -16.47 -37.22
C THR A 236 36.50 -17.05 -38.58
N GLY A 237 35.68 -16.78 -39.59
CA GLY A 237 35.83 -17.40 -40.91
C GLY A 237 35.62 -18.92 -40.88
N THR A 238 36.21 -19.65 -41.83
CA THR A 238 36.29 -21.12 -41.82
C THR A 238 37.55 -21.65 -41.11
N SER A 239 38.10 -20.88 -40.15
CA SER A 239 39.32 -21.24 -39.43
C SER A 239 39.00 -22.01 -38.14
N THR A 240 40.01 -22.51 -37.42
CA THR A 240 39.84 -23.10 -36.07
C THR A 240 39.84 -22.06 -34.95
N SER A 241 39.80 -20.76 -35.27
CA SER A 241 39.88 -19.69 -34.27
C SER A 241 38.50 -19.36 -33.73
N VAL A 242 38.22 -19.82 -32.52
CA VAL A 242 36.96 -19.53 -31.80
C VAL A 242 36.83 -18.03 -31.57
N ARG A 243 35.73 -17.44 -32.05
CA ARG A 243 35.33 -16.07 -31.76
C ARG A 243 34.51 -16.01 -30.47
N THR A 244 33.52 -16.89 -30.36
CA THR A 244 32.55 -16.88 -29.27
C THR A 244 32.06 -18.30 -29.02
N VAL A 245 31.89 -18.63 -27.73
CA VAL A 245 31.18 -19.85 -27.30
C VAL A 245 30.09 -19.39 -26.35
N VAL A 246 28.85 -19.77 -26.64
CA VAL A 246 27.70 -19.49 -25.78
C VAL A 246 27.01 -20.82 -25.51
N THR A 247 26.65 -21.05 -24.26
CA THR A 247 25.86 -22.23 -23.87
C THR A 247 24.54 -21.74 -23.29
N GLY A 248 23.45 -22.33 -23.75
CA GLY A 248 22.11 -22.16 -23.22
C GLY A 248 21.44 -23.50 -23.03
N THR A 249 20.15 -23.47 -22.73
CA THR A 249 19.28 -24.64 -22.70
C THR A 249 18.11 -24.36 -23.64
N THR A 250 17.59 -25.39 -24.28
CA THR A 250 16.30 -25.30 -24.95
C THR A 250 15.20 -24.96 -23.95
N ASP A 251 14.13 -24.36 -24.46
CA ASP A 251 12.91 -24.18 -23.70
C ASP A 251 12.41 -25.53 -23.15
N LYS A 252 11.96 -25.52 -21.89
CA LYS A 252 11.58 -26.74 -21.17
C LYS A 252 10.25 -27.33 -21.64
N LEU A 253 9.42 -26.52 -22.29
CA LEU A 253 8.13 -26.94 -22.83
C LEU A 253 8.31 -27.30 -24.30
N ASN A 254 8.97 -26.42 -25.07
CA ASN A 254 8.85 -26.46 -26.52
C ASN A 254 10.11 -26.91 -27.28
N GLY A 255 11.25 -26.99 -26.60
CA GLY A 255 12.48 -27.49 -27.21
C GLY A 255 13.19 -26.54 -28.18
N ASP A 256 12.72 -25.31 -28.40
CA ASP A 256 13.46 -24.33 -29.19
C ASP A 256 14.62 -23.70 -28.40
N TYR A 257 15.60 -23.20 -29.12
CA TYR A 257 16.69 -22.42 -28.56
C TYR A 257 16.95 -21.16 -29.37
N TRP A 258 17.26 -20.06 -28.68
CA TRP A 258 17.86 -18.86 -29.27
C TRP A 258 19.17 -18.54 -28.57
N ILE A 259 20.29 -18.66 -29.29
CA ILE A 259 21.62 -18.41 -28.74
C ILE A 259 22.21 -17.17 -29.39
N GLY A 260 22.35 -16.09 -28.61
CA GLY A 260 22.96 -14.82 -29.03
C GLY A 260 24.48 -14.89 -29.23
N ALA A 261 24.95 -15.68 -30.20
CA ALA A 261 26.37 -15.92 -30.45
C ALA A 261 27.02 -14.91 -31.43
N GLY A 262 26.25 -14.01 -32.02
CA GLY A 262 26.73 -12.97 -32.94
C GLY A 262 27.41 -13.48 -34.22
N PRO A 263 26.85 -14.46 -34.95
CA PRO A 263 27.45 -14.95 -36.19
C PRO A 263 27.52 -13.84 -37.25
N GLN A 264 28.64 -13.72 -37.95
CA GLN A 264 28.84 -12.79 -39.07
C GLN A 264 29.05 -13.53 -40.39
N PRO A 265 28.79 -12.89 -41.54
CA PRO A 265 29.08 -13.47 -42.85
C PRO A 265 30.50 -14.03 -42.95
N GLY A 266 30.60 -15.31 -43.32
CA GLY A 266 31.83 -16.07 -43.48
C GLY A 266 32.25 -16.90 -42.26
N ASP A 267 31.63 -16.70 -41.10
CA ASP A 267 31.93 -17.51 -39.91
C ASP A 267 31.40 -18.93 -40.03
N LEU A 268 32.15 -19.90 -39.51
CA LEU A 268 31.66 -21.25 -39.24
C LEU A 268 30.95 -21.24 -37.87
N VAL A 269 29.70 -21.69 -37.85
CA VAL A 269 28.89 -21.86 -36.63
C VAL A 269 28.71 -23.34 -36.41
N GLU A 270 29.11 -23.84 -35.24
CA GLU A 270 28.84 -25.19 -34.78
C GLU A 270 27.84 -25.14 -33.61
N VAL A 271 26.81 -25.98 -33.65
CA VAL A 271 25.85 -26.17 -32.57
C VAL A 271 25.98 -27.61 -32.07
N ASP A 272 26.42 -27.76 -30.83
CA ASP A 272 26.43 -29.02 -30.10
C ASP A 272 25.17 -29.09 -29.24
N LEU A 273 24.27 -30.01 -29.61
CA LEU A 273 23.03 -30.26 -28.86
C LEU A 273 23.29 -31.20 -27.66
N GLY A 274 24.51 -31.71 -27.47
CA GLY A 274 24.79 -32.76 -26.51
C GLY A 274 24.53 -34.17 -27.09
N GLY A 275 25.13 -35.20 -26.49
CA GLY A 275 25.00 -36.58 -26.97
C GLY A 275 25.85 -36.96 -28.20
N GLY A 276 26.63 -36.02 -28.76
CA GLY A 276 27.62 -36.27 -29.81
C GLY A 276 27.20 -35.86 -31.24
N SER A 277 26.03 -35.24 -31.40
CA SER A 277 25.58 -34.65 -32.66
C SER A 277 25.96 -33.17 -32.72
N ILE A 278 26.89 -32.83 -33.62
CA ILE A 278 27.28 -31.44 -33.91
C ILE A 278 26.75 -31.12 -35.31
N ILE A 279 25.90 -30.11 -35.40
CA ILE A 279 25.42 -29.53 -36.67
C ILE A 279 26.20 -28.23 -36.93
N SER A 280 26.47 -27.92 -38.20
CA SER A 280 27.34 -26.78 -38.51
C SER A 280 27.07 -26.20 -39.89
N THR A 281 27.11 -24.88 -39.98
CA THR A 281 27.00 -24.16 -41.26
C THR A 281 27.99 -23.00 -41.33
N VAL A 282 28.33 -22.57 -42.55
CA VAL A 282 29.08 -21.34 -42.79
C VAL A 282 28.08 -20.24 -43.12
N VAL A 283 28.05 -19.19 -42.30
CA VAL A 283 27.12 -18.06 -42.45
C VAL A 283 27.34 -17.43 -43.82
N ALA A 284 26.34 -17.51 -44.68
CA ALA A 284 26.43 -16.99 -46.04
C ALA A 284 26.57 -15.47 -46.03
N THR A 285 27.21 -14.93 -47.08
CA THR A 285 27.09 -13.49 -47.35
C THR A 285 25.75 -13.24 -48.00
N LEU A 286 24.79 -12.75 -47.21
CA LEU A 286 23.43 -12.43 -47.64
C LEU A 286 23.12 -10.95 -47.36
N THR A 287 22.62 -10.24 -48.36
CA THR A 287 22.14 -8.86 -48.22
C THR A 287 20.79 -8.72 -48.91
N ALA A 288 19.97 -7.77 -48.47
CA ALA A 288 18.68 -7.49 -49.06
C ALA A 288 18.35 -6.00 -48.98
N ASN A 289 17.81 -5.45 -50.05
CA ASN A 289 17.26 -4.11 -50.19
C ASN A 289 15.87 -4.21 -50.80
N VAL A 290 14.87 -3.64 -50.13
CA VAL A 290 13.46 -3.72 -50.51
C VAL A 290 13.03 -2.38 -51.11
N ASP A 291 12.48 -2.41 -52.31
CA ASP A 291 11.83 -1.27 -52.95
C ASP A 291 10.32 -1.54 -53.02
N ALA A 292 9.59 -0.96 -52.07
CA ALA A 292 8.13 -1.06 -51.98
C ALA A 292 7.39 -0.37 -53.15
N THR A 293 8.05 0.49 -53.95
CA THR A 293 7.39 1.13 -55.10
C THR A 293 7.38 0.26 -56.35
N THR A 294 8.28 -0.72 -56.40
CA THR A 294 8.43 -1.65 -57.53
C THR A 294 8.20 -3.10 -57.13
N ASP A 295 7.94 -3.37 -55.85
CA ASP A 295 7.81 -4.72 -55.26
C ASP A 295 9.04 -5.60 -55.49
N LEU A 296 10.22 -4.99 -55.61
CA LEU A 296 11.47 -5.70 -55.88
C LEU A 296 12.33 -5.82 -54.62
N VAL A 297 12.85 -7.03 -54.41
CA VAL A 297 13.91 -7.27 -53.43
C VAL A 297 15.20 -7.60 -54.18
N THR A 298 16.24 -6.81 -53.92
CA THR A 298 17.54 -6.95 -54.58
C THR A 298 18.63 -7.15 -53.55
N GLY A 299 19.66 -7.90 -53.89
CA GLY A 299 20.75 -8.12 -52.96
C GLY A 299 21.82 -9.06 -53.50
N THR A 300 22.65 -9.53 -52.59
CA THR A 300 23.70 -10.52 -52.86
C THR A 300 23.52 -11.76 -52.01
N ALA A 301 23.76 -12.93 -52.58
CA ALA A 301 23.80 -14.24 -51.94
C ALA A 301 24.97 -15.06 -52.53
N PRO A 302 25.29 -16.27 -52.01
CA PRO A 302 26.26 -17.14 -52.65
C PRO A 302 25.92 -17.42 -54.12
N ALA A 303 26.94 -17.57 -54.97
CA ALA A 303 26.73 -17.70 -56.41
C ALA A 303 25.93 -18.96 -56.77
N ASN A 304 24.83 -18.79 -57.51
CA ASN A 304 23.87 -19.84 -57.88
C ASN A 304 23.11 -20.46 -56.69
N ALA A 305 23.12 -19.82 -55.52
CA ALA A 305 22.27 -20.24 -54.42
C ALA A 305 20.83 -19.74 -54.61
N ASP A 306 19.88 -20.53 -54.12
CA ASP A 306 18.49 -20.11 -54.03
C ASP A 306 18.32 -19.14 -52.86
N VAL A 307 17.49 -18.15 -53.10
CA VAL A 307 17.16 -17.07 -52.16
C VAL A 307 15.66 -17.07 -52.00
N ARG A 308 15.21 -17.41 -50.80
CA ARG A 308 13.79 -17.38 -50.41
C ARG A 308 13.48 -16.04 -49.78
N VAL A 309 12.42 -15.40 -50.24
CA VAL A 309 11.84 -14.17 -49.67
C VAL A 309 10.46 -14.51 -49.16
N THR A 310 10.24 -14.36 -47.85
CA THR A 310 8.97 -14.68 -47.19
C THR A 310 8.49 -13.49 -46.36
N PHE A 311 7.18 -13.32 -46.24
CA PHE A 311 6.58 -12.37 -45.31
C PHE A 311 5.09 -12.66 -45.10
N TRP A 312 4.53 -11.99 -44.09
CA TRP A 312 3.13 -12.08 -43.74
C TRP A 312 2.47 -10.72 -43.81
N ARG A 313 1.22 -10.69 -44.29
CA ARG A 313 0.45 -9.45 -44.39
C ARG A 313 -1.06 -9.67 -44.32
N TRP A 314 -1.77 -8.74 -43.70
CA TRP A 314 -3.24 -8.69 -43.73
C TRP A 314 -3.76 -8.24 -45.11
N THR A 315 -4.54 -9.08 -45.78
CA THR A 315 -5.21 -8.80 -47.06
C THR A 315 -6.71 -9.03 -46.97
N ASP A 316 -7.52 -7.99 -47.20
CA ASP A 316 -8.99 -8.06 -47.34
C ASP A 316 -9.64 -9.10 -46.40
N ASP A 317 -9.27 -9.05 -45.10
CA ASP A 317 -9.77 -9.87 -43.97
C ASP A 317 -9.02 -11.19 -43.64
N GLU A 318 -7.87 -11.46 -44.26
CA GLU A 318 -7.04 -12.64 -43.94
C GLU A 318 -5.55 -12.28 -43.81
N TYR A 319 -4.89 -12.71 -42.73
CA TYR A 319 -3.42 -12.66 -42.66
C TYR A 319 -2.89 -13.71 -43.61
N ARG A 320 -2.04 -13.36 -44.57
CA ARG A 320 -1.58 -14.30 -45.60
C ARG A 320 -0.08 -14.43 -45.60
N TYR A 321 0.36 -15.68 -45.75
CA TYR A 321 1.73 -16.03 -46.03
C TYR A 321 2.06 -15.83 -47.50
N PHE A 322 3.18 -15.16 -47.78
CA PHE A 322 3.70 -14.94 -49.13
C PHE A 322 5.14 -15.44 -49.23
N GLU A 323 5.44 -16.12 -50.34
CA GLU A 323 6.77 -16.66 -50.62
C GLU A 323 7.14 -16.48 -52.09
N VAL A 324 8.38 -16.05 -52.32
CA VAL A 324 9.02 -16.03 -53.64
C VAL A 324 10.42 -16.61 -53.51
N ILE A 325 10.75 -17.57 -54.39
CA ILE A 325 12.10 -18.12 -54.51
C ILE A 325 12.72 -17.63 -55.81
N THR A 326 13.94 -17.13 -55.73
CA THR A 326 14.76 -16.72 -56.89
C THR A 326 16.17 -17.30 -56.74
N THR A 327 16.95 -17.35 -57.82
CA THR A 327 18.32 -17.87 -57.79
C THR A 327 19.31 -16.74 -58.05
N ALA A 328 20.32 -16.62 -57.20
CA ALA A 328 21.41 -15.68 -57.42
C ALA A 328 22.22 -16.07 -58.67
N ASN A 329 22.63 -15.09 -59.47
CA ASN A 329 23.43 -15.38 -60.66
C ASN A 329 24.86 -15.84 -60.28
N GLY A 330 25.68 -16.20 -61.29
CA GLY A 330 27.05 -16.65 -61.07
C GLY A 330 28.00 -15.61 -60.44
N SER A 331 27.56 -14.35 -60.25
CA SER A 331 28.27 -13.30 -59.50
C SER A 331 27.65 -13.04 -58.12
N GLY A 332 26.66 -13.83 -57.71
CA GLY A 332 25.98 -13.72 -56.42
C GLY A 332 24.89 -12.65 -56.35
N VAL A 333 24.50 -12.02 -57.45
CA VAL A 333 23.44 -10.99 -57.43
C VAL A 333 22.08 -11.64 -57.72
N TYR A 334 21.06 -11.29 -56.94
CA TYR A 334 19.68 -11.76 -57.14
C TYR A 334 18.69 -10.60 -57.22
N THR A 335 17.52 -10.89 -57.79
CA THR A 335 16.34 -10.02 -57.78
C THR A 335 15.12 -10.91 -57.63
N ALA A 336 14.34 -10.70 -56.57
CA ALA A 336 13.04 -11.30 -56.38
C ALA A 336 11.97 -10.27 -56.72
N ASP A 337 11.00 -10.67 -57.54
CA ASP A 337 9.91 -9.82 -58.01
C ASP A 337 8.61 -10.27 -57.34
N LEU A 338 8.12 -9.47 -56.39
CA LEU A 338 6.90 -9.75 -55.65
C LEU A 338 5.65 -9.16 -56.31
N SER A 339 5.78 -8.31 -57.34
CA SER A 339 4.65 -7.62 -57.99
C SER A 339 3.61 -8.57 -58.58
N SER A 340 4.02 -9.80 -58.90
CA SER A 340 3.13 -10.85 -59.40
C SER A 340 2.35 -11.59 -58.31
N VAL A 341 2.72 -11.40 -57.05
CA VAL A 341 2.16 -12.07 -55.88
C VAL A 341 1.39 -11.09 -55.00
N VAL A 342 1.98 -9.93 -54.68
CA VAL A 342 1.43 -8.91 -53.78
C VAL A 342 2.19 -7.58 -53.89
N ASP A 343 1.49 -6.46 -53.73
CA ASP A 343 2.04 -5.09 -53.62
C ASP A 343 2.72 -4.92 -52.26
N VAL A 344 4.04 -4.73 -52.17
CA VAL A 344 4.80 -4.69 -50.91
C VAL A 344 4.70 -3.31 -50.28
N TRP A 345 4.31 -3.23 -49.02
CA TRP A 345 4.21 -1.95 -48.32
C TRP A 345 5.48 -1.63 -47.53
N PRO A 346 5.81 -0.33 -47.32
CA PRO A 346 7.02 0.02 -46.58
C PRO A 346 7.07 -0.52 -45.14
N SER A 347 5.91 -0.71 -44.51
CA SER A 347 5.79 -1.29 -43.17
C SER A 347 5.99 -2.80 -43.11
N ASP A 348 6.01 -3.50 -44.24
CA ASP A 348 6.09 -4.96 -44.28
C ASP A 348 7.49 -5.44 -43.88
N TRP A 349 7.52 -6.54 -43.12
CA TRP A 349 8.76 -7.20 -42.71
C TRP A 349 9.03 -8.39 -43.62
N LEU A 350 10.09 -8.29 -44.42
CA LEU A 350 10.50 -9.37 -45.32
C LEU A 350 11.67 -10.14 -44.70
N PHE A 351 11.54 -11.45 -44.72
CA PHE A 351 12.56 -12.40 -44.28
C PHE A 351 13.22 -13.03 -45.49
N ILE A 352 14.53 -12.85 -45.61
CA ILE A 352 15.32 -13.34 -46.73
C ILE A 352 16.28 -14.40 -46.22
N ALA A 353 16.23 -15.57 -46.84
CA ALA A 353 17.00 -16.73 -46.44
C ALA A 353 17.72 -17.38 -47.63
N THR A 354 18.82 -18.06 -47.33
CA THR A 354 19.48 -19.00 -48.25
C THR A 354 19.95 -20.21 -47.44
N ALA A 355 19.71 -21.40 -47.97
CA ALA A 355 20.02 -22.66 -47.31
C ALA A 355 21.30 -23.30 -47.87
N ASP A 356 22.01 -24.08 -47.06
CA ASP A 356 23.02 -25.02 -47.53
C ASP A 356 22.42 -26.38 -47.93
N SER A 357 23.27 -27.36 -48.21
CA SER A 357 22.82 -28.69 -48.66
C SER A 357 22.21 -29.55 -47.55
N GLU A 358 22.43 -29.18 -46.30
CA GLU A 358 21.99 -29.87 -45.10
C GLU A 358 20.66 -29.29 -44.61
N GLY A 359 20.29 -28.09 -45.09
CA GLY A 359 19.05 -27.39 -44.75
C GLY A 359 19.24 -26.31 -43.69
N ASP A 360 20.50 -26.02 -43.29
CA ASP A 360 20.80 -24.91 -42.40
C ASP A 360 20.71 -23.58 -43.16
N GLU A 361 20.12 -22.57 -42.54
CA GLU A 361 19.80 -21.32 -43.24
C GLU A 361 20.52 -20.10 -42.69
N THR A 362 20.99 -19.22 -43.58
CA THR A 362 21.40 -17.87 -43.21
C THR A 362 20.27 -16.89 -43.45
N TRP A 363 19.92 -16.09 -42.43
CA TRP A 363 18.81 -15.14 -42.49
C TRP A 363 19.27 -13.68 -42.40
N VAL A 364 18.54 -12.84 -43.15
CA VAL A 364 18.49 -11.39 -42.97
C VAL A 364 17.04 -10.90 -43.00
N ILE A 365 16.75 -9.88 -42.20
CA ILE A 365 15.48 -9.16 -42.27
C ILE A 365 15.69 -7.89 -43.07
N ALA A 366 14.77 -7.59 -43.98
CA ALA A 366 14.74 -6.33 -44.70
C ALA A 366 13.31 -5.79 -44.82
N GLY A 367 13.21 -4.57 -45.35
CA GLY A 367 11.97 -3.81 -45.51
C GLY A 367 12.34 -2.42 -46.00
N ALA A 368 11.39 -1.71 -46.60
CA ALA A 368 11.66 -0.36 -47.08
C ALA A 368 11.69 0.63 -45.91
N PRO A 369 12.35 1.79 -46.06
CA PRO A 369 12.27 2.86 -45.08
C PRO A 369 10.81 3.31 -44.88
N PHE A 370 10.39 3.50 -43.64
CA PHE A 370 9.04 3.97 -43.33
C PHE A 370 8.96 4.73 -42.01
N ILE A 371 7.93 5.56 -41.88
CA ILE A 371 7.65 6.33 -40.67
C ILE A 371 6.37 5.79 -40.03
N GLN A 372 6.42 5.55 -38.72
CA GLN A 372 5.28 5.18 -37.89
C GLN A 372 5.21 6.16 -36.73
N VAL A 373 4.04 6.76 -36.51
CA VAL A 373 3.82 7.75 -35.47
C VAL A 373 2.75 7.25 -34.53
N PHE A 374 3.11 7.14 -33.26
CA PHE A 374 2.20 6.94 -32.15
C PHE A 374 1.83 8.31 -31.58
N ASP A 375 0.54 8.62 -31.58
CA ASP A 375 0.08 9.90 -31.04
C ASP A 375 0.22 9.97 -29.50
N ARG A 376 -0.12 11.13 -28.92
CA ARG A 376 -0.07 11.32 -27.46
C ARG A 376 -0.88 10.27 -26.69
N SER A 377 -2.03 9.85 -27.21
CA SER A 377 -2.86 8.81 -26.57
C SER A 377 -2.22 7.42 -26.59
N SER A 378 -1.12 7.25 -27.33
CA SER A 378 -0.60 5.94 -27.71
C SER A 378 0.91 5.81 -27.47
N ASN A 379 1.42 6.41 -26.39
CA ASN A 379 2.85 6.47 -25.98
C ASN A 379 3.72 7.54 -26.66
N ASN A 380 3.17 8.43 -27.50
CA ASN A 380 3.83 9.63 -28.00
C ASN A 380 5.25 9.39 -28.59
N GLN A 381 5.33 8.48 -29.56
CA GLN A 381 6.59 7.96 -30.10
C GLN A 381 6.65 8.03 -31.63
N VAL A 382 7.86 8.21 -32.17
CA VAL A 382 8.14 8.03 -33.60
C VAL A 382 8.97 6.76 -33.76
N ARG A 383 8.41 5.76 -34.44
CA ARG A 383 9.08 4.50 -34.79
C ARG A 383 9.19 4.37 -36.31
N GLY A 384 9.84 3.32 -36.77
CA GLY A 384 9.92 3.00 -38.19
C GLY A 384 11.24 2.38 -38.57
N ARG A 385 11.64 2.59 -39.83
CA ARG A 385 12.89 2.07 -40.41
C ARG A 385 13.52 3.09 -41.34
N VAL A 386 14.85 3.09 -41.38
CA VAL A 386 15.63 3.88 -42.35
C VAL A 386 16.32 2.98 -43.37
N ASP A 387 17.06 3.58 -44.30
CA ASP A 387 17.72 2.93 -45.44
C ASP A 387 19.01 2.17 -45.11
N GLY A 388 19.32 1.98 -43.83
CA GLY A 388 20.45 1.15 -43.43
C GLY A 388 20.65 1.02 -41.91
N PRO A 389 21.37 -0.01 -41.47
CA PRO A 389 21.64 -0.26 -40.07
C PRO A 389 22.77 0.62 -39.53
N ASN A 390 22.75 0.90 -38.22
CA ASN A 390 23.78 1.65 -37.50
C ASN A 390 24.06 3.05 -38.09
N LEU A 391 23.07 3.67 -38.73
CA LEU A 391 23.16 5.02 -39.28
C LEU A 391 22.74 6.05 -38.23
N PRO A 392 23.37 7.25 -38.18
CA PRO A 392 22.84 8.35 -37.38
C PRO A 392 21.49 8.79 -37.97
N VAL A 393 20.46 8.86 -37.13
CA VAL A 393 19.10 9.23 -37.54
C VAL A 393 18.60 10.41 -36.72
N THR A 394 17.86 11.30 -37.37
CA THR A 394 17.19 12.43 -36.74
C THR A 394 15.67 12.32 -36.98
N ALA A 395 14.87 12.46 -35.93
CA ALA A 395 13.41 12.57 -36.02
C ALA A 395 12.99 13.97 -35.57
N THR A 396 12.21 14.66 -36.40
CA THR A 396 11.73 16.03 -36.14
C THR A 396 10.21 16.09 -36.23
N VAL A 397 9.58 16.60 -35.17
CA VAL A 397 8.15 16.91 -35.12
C VAL A 397 7.97 18.40 -35.37
N ASN A 398 7.17 18.76 -36.37
CA ASN A 398 6.81 20.13 -36.72
C ASN A 398 5.32 20.37 -36.46
N THR A 399 5.03 21.28 -35.54
CA THR A 399 3.67 21.63 -35.11
C THR A 399 3.01 22.70 -36.01
N GLY A 400 3.75 23.21 -37.00
CA GLY A 400 3.40 24.38 -37.80
C GLY A 400 3.81 25.72 -37.17
N VAL A 401 4.13 25.74 -35.86
CA VAL A 401 4.61 26.93 -35.14
C VAL A 401 5.98 26.71 -34.47
N SER A 402 6.32 25.46 -34.16
CA SER A 402 7.59 25.04 -33.55
C SER A 402 8.08 23.72 -34.17
N THR A 403 9.37 23.44 -33.96
CA THR A 403 10.00 22.17 -34.33
C THR A 403 10.75 21.60 -33.14
N SER A 404 10.56 20.31 -32.90
CA SER A 404 11.20 19.55 -31.82
C SER A 404 11.92 18.35 -32.41
N THR A 405 13.18 18.14 -32.04
CA THR A 405 14.07 17.18 -32.71
C THR A 405 14.78 16.28 -31.72
N LEU A 406 14.81 14.98 -32.05
CA LEU A 406 15.59 13.96 -31.37
C LEU A 406 16.57 13.30 -32.35
N THR A 407 17.73 12.89 -31.85
CA THR A 407 18.76 12.19 -32.63
C THR A 407 19.11 10.86 -31.99
N GLY A 408 19.45 9.88 -32.82
CA GLY A 408 19.70 8.52 -32.41
C GLY A 408 20.48 7.74 -33.46
N THR A 409 20.50 6.43 -33.35
CA THR A 409 21.15 5.55 -34.32
C THR A 409 20.22 4.39 -34.63
N SER A 410 20.08 4.05 -35.91
CA SER A 410 19.27 2.89 -36.30
C SER A 410 19.90 1.59 -35.78
N ASN A 411 19.07 0.63 -35.38
CA ASN A 411 19.56 -0.65 -34.88
C ASN A 411 20.15 -1.52 -36.03
N PRO A 412 20.73 -2.70 -35.74
CA PRO A 412 21.26 -3.60 -36.77
C PRO A 412 20.25 -4.05 -37.84
N GLY A 413 18.94 -3.94 -37.57
CA GLY A 413 17.85 -4.16 -38.55
C GLY A 413 17.32 -2.87 -39.19
N ALA A 414 18.05 -1.76 -39.09
CA ALA A 414 17.69 -0.42 -39.55
C ALA A 414 16.45 0.21 -38.88
N GLY A 415 15.92 -0.41 -37.82
CA GLY A 415 14.78 0.09 -37.07
C GLY A 415 15.13 1.30 -36.20
N ILE A 416 14.15 2.16 -35.96
CA ILE A 416 14.25 3.37 -35.13
C ILE A 416 13.11 3.45 -34.12
N SER A 417 13.38 4.07 -32.98
CA SER A 417 12.37 4.42 -31.97
C SER A 417 12.82 5.67 -31.23
N PHE A 418 11.96 6.68 -31.20
CA PHE A 418 12.20 7.98 -30.57
C PHE A 418 11.02 8.32 -29.65
N ASP A 419 11.31 8.50 -28.37
CA ASP A 419 10.32 8.88 -27.35
C ASP A 419 10.26 10.40 -27.19
N PHE A 420 9.09 10.99 -27.45
CA PHE A 420 8.86 12.41 -27.36
C PHE A 420 8.14 12.85 -26.07
N ASN A 421 7.82 11.95 -25.13
CA ASN A 421 7.06 12.22 -23.90
C ASN A 421 7.58 13.44 -23.11
N SER A 422 8.90 13.62 -23.00
CA SER A 422 9.50 14.74 -22.27
C SER A 422 9.79 15.98 -23.13
N VAL A 423 9.45 15.96 -24.43
CA VAL A 423 9.89 16.96 -25.40
C VAL A 423 8.73 17.66 -26.09
N GLU A 424 7.82 16.91 -26.71
CA GLU A 424 6.72 17.44 -27.52
C GLU A 424 5.59 16.42 -27.59
N ASN A 425 4.34 16.87 -27.53
CA ASN A 425 3.21 15.97 -27.75
C ASN A 425 2.85 15.94 -29.23
N ILE A 426 2.78 14.75 -29.81
CA ILE A 426 2.47 14.54 -31.21
C ILE A 426 0.95 14.44 -31.37
N PHE A 427 0.38 15.34 -32.16
CA PHE A 427 -1.05 15.41 -32.45
C PHE A 427 -1.33 15.32 -33.96
N ALA A 428 -2.59 15.01 -34.29
CA ALA A 428 -3.08 15.03 -35.66
C ALA A 428 -2.79 16.36 -36.38
N GLY A 429 -2.41 16.27 -37.65
CA GLY A 429 -2.05 17.41 -38.50
C GLY A 429 -0.60 17.89 -38.36
N TYR A 430 0.17 17.40 -37.39
CA TYR A 430 1.60 17.69 -37.30
C TYR A 430 2.37 16.94 -38.38
N THR A 431 3.51 17.49 -38.79
CA THR A 431 4.41 16.82 -39.75
C THR A 431 5.58 16.20 -38.99
N VAL A 432 5.80 14.91 -39.17
CA VAL A 432 6.98 14.20 -38.67
C VAL A 432 7.93 13.93 -39.83
N THR A 433 9.19 14.31 -39.67
CA THR A 433 10.26 14.09 -40.65
C THR A 433 11.34 13.22 -40.03
N VAL A 434 11.75 12.16 -40.73
CA VAL A 434 12.87 11.30 -40.34
C VAL A 434 13.98 11.40 -41.39
N GLU A 435 15.22 11.57 -40.93
CA GLU A 435 16.39 11.76 -41.78
C GLU A 435 17.55 10.87 -41.34
N SER A 436 18.12 10.14 -42.30
CA SER A 436 19.42 9.46 -42.25
C SER A 436 20.40 10.15 -43.23
N PRO A 437 21.68 9.74 -43.32
CA PRO A 437 22.62 10.34 -44.28
C PRO A 437 22.23 10.23 -45.76
N THR A 438 21.39 9.25 -46.11
CA THR A 438 21.07 8.90 -47.50
C THR A 438 19.57 8.81 -47.80
N TRP A 439 18.71 8.96 -46.78
CA TRP A 439 17.26 8.96 -46.90
C TRP A 439 16.61 10.03 -46.02
N VAL A 440 15.60 10.71 -46.55
CA VAL A 440 14.76 11.66 -45.79
C VAL A 440 13.34 11.57 -46.31
N ASP A 441 12.39 11.47 -45.39
CA ASP A 441 10.98 11.57 -45.73
C ASP A 441 10.13 12.16 -44.59
N SER A 442 8.87 12.46 -44.87
CA SER A 442 7.95 13.05 -43.91
C SER A 442 6.52 12.55 -44.08
N MET A 443 5.77 12.53 -42.98
CA MET A 443 4.34 12.26 -43.00
C MET A 443 3.57 13.30 -42.19
N THR A 444 2.32 13.53 -42.58
CA THR A 444 1.35 14.22 -41.71
C THR A 444 0.62 13.20 -40.86
N VAL A 445 0.58 13.43 -39.55
CA VAL A 445 -0.12 12.56 -38.60
C VAL A 445 -1.63 12.64 -38.86
N ALA A 446 -2.26 11.49 -39.08
CA ALA A 446 -3.69 11.42 -39.39
C ALA A 446 -4.54 11.78 -38.16
N SER A 447 -5.74 12.30 -38.39
CA SER A 447 -6.76 12.40 -37.34
C SER A 447 -7.37 11.02 -37.11
N VAL A 448 -7.31 10.52 -35.89
CA VAL A 448 -7.95 9.27 -35.47
C VAL A 448 -8.73 9.50 -34.18
N LEU A 449 -10.02 9.19 -34.21
CA LEU A 449 -10.91 9.21 -33.06
C LEU A 449 -11.59 7.85 -32.96
N LEU A 450 -11.34 7.16 -31.87
CA LEU A 450 -11.87 5.81 -31.59
C LEU A 450 -12.96 5.88 -30.53
N ASP A 451 -13.99 5.07 -30.73
CA ASP A 451 -15.11 4.83 -29.84
C ASP A 451 -15.56 3.36 -30.03
N PHE A 452 -16.41 2.83 -29.17
CA PHE A 452 -16.74 1.41 -29.13
C PHE A 452 -18.20 1.13 -28.81
N ASP A 453 -18.65 -0.07 -29.19
CA ASP A 453 -19.97 -0.62 -28.92
C ASP A 453 -19.78 -2.10 -28.55
N VAL A 454 -19.53 -2.33 -27.26
CA VAL A 454 -19.29 -3.67 -26.69
C VAL A 454 -20.51 -4.58 -26.81
N ASP A 455 -21.73 -4.01 -26.82
CA ASP A 455 -22.97 -4.80 -26.95
C ASP A 455 -23.15 -5.39 -28.37
N ASN A 456 -22.38 -4.91 -29.35
CA ASN A 456 -22.48 -5.32 -30.76
C ASN A 456 -21.12 -5.66 -31.40
N ASP A 457 -20.07 -5.80 -30.59
CA ASP A 457 -18.70 -6.12 -31.02
C ASP A 457 -18.16 -5.16 -32.09
N ARG A 458 -18.31 -3.85 -31.87
CA ARG A 458 -17.88 -2.83 -32.86
C ARG A 458 -16.88 -1.83 -32.34
N VAL A 459 -15.93 -1.52 -33.21
CA VAL A 459 -15.12 -0.30 -33.12
C VAL A 459 -15.71 0.71 -34.10
N ILE A 460 -16.08 1.88 -33.59
CA ILE A 460 -16.66 2.98 -34.36
C ILE A 460 -15.80 4.22 -34.21
N GLY A 461 -15.86 5.13 -35.17
CA GLY A 461 -15.03 6.32 -35.04
C GLY A 461 -14.97 7.17 -36.28
N TYR A 462 -13.95 8.01 -36.30
CA TYR A 462 -13.60 8.85 -37.44
C TYR A 462 -12.09 8.78 -37.65
N ALA A 463 -11.67 8.56 -38.89
CA ALA A 463 -10.29 8.78 -39.28
C ALA A 463 -10.21 9.42 -40.66
N ASP A 464 -9.04 10.00 -40.97
CA ASP A 464 -8.78 10.52 -42.31
C ASP A 464 -8.87 9.39 -43.37
N ASN A 465 -9.10 9.76 -44.64
CA ASN A 465 -9.25 8.76 -45.69
C ASN A 465 -7.96 7.95 -45.86
N GLY A 466 -8.07 6.62 -45.90
CA GLY A 466 -6.93 5.71 -46.01
C GLY A 466 -7.32 4.26 -45.71
N ARG A 467 -6.36 3.34 -45.77
CA ARG A 467 -6.55 1.99 -45.24
C ARG A 467 -6.31 2.03 -43.72
N ALA A 468 -7.03 1.22 -42.97
CA ALA A 468 -6.76 0.99 -41.57
C ALA A 468 -6.73 -0.51 -41.26
N GLU A 469 -5.91 -0.88 -40.29
CA GLU A 469 -5.99 -2.16 -39.59
C GLU A 469 -6.51 -1.85 -38.18
N VAL A 470 -7.57 -2.56 -37.77
CA VAL A 470 -8.18 -2.44 -36.45
C VAL A 470 -7.99 -3.77 -35.76
N GLU A 471 -7.12 -3.78 -34.76
CA GLU A 471 -6.86 -4.91 -33.89
C GLU A 471 -7.58 -4.67 -32.56
N VAL A 472 -8.32 -5.66 -32.08
CA VAL A 472 -8.93 -5.67 -30.76
C VAL A 472 -8.37 -6.85 -30.00
N GLY A 473 -8.21 -6.73 -28.69
CA GLY A 473 -7.79 -7.86 -27.88
C GLY A 473 -8.27 -7.80 -26.44
N GLN A 474 -8.27 -8.96 -25.80
CA GLN A 474 -8.58 -9.09 -24.39
C GLN A 474 -7.41 -8.60 -23.56
N ARG A 475 -7.68 -8.13 -22.33
CA ARG A 475 -6.63 -7.78 -21.37
C ARG A 475 -5.71 -8.96 -21.12
N GLU A 476 -6.28 -10.14 -20.97
CA GLU A 476 -5.58 -11.37 -20.66
C GLU A 476 -5.17 -12.13 -21.94
N SER A 477 -4.98 -11.42 -23.06
CA SER A 477 -4.68 -11.99 -24.39
C SER A 477 -3.52 -13.00 -24.39
N GLY A 478 -2.49 -12.76 -23.56
CA GLY A 478 -1.35 -13.66 -23.40
C GLY A 478 -1.70 -15.04 -22.82
N SER A 479 -2.82 -15.17 -22.12
CA SER A 479 -3.28 -16.44 -21.55
C SER A 479 -4.21 -17.21 -22.51
N TYR A 480 -4.77 -16.57 -23.54
CA TYR A 480 -5.69 -17.22 -24.46
C TYR A 480 -4.93 -18.14 -25.41
N PRO A 481 -5.49 -19.32 -25.73
CA PRO A 481 -4.81 -20.24 -26.64
C PRO A 481 -4.57 -19.60 -28.00
N ILE A 482 -5.56 -18.88 -28.54
CA ILE A 482 -5.56 -18.23 -29.87
C ILE A 482 -5.07 -16.76 -29.84
N ASN A 483 -4.16 -16.39 -28.93
CA ASN A 483 -3.66 -15.02 -28.71
C ASN A 483 -4.69 -13.98 -28.22
N GLY A 484 -5.98 -14.33 -28.10
CA GLY A 484 -7.01 -13.47 -27.51
C GLY A 484 -7.17 -12.10 -28.19
N SER A 485 -6.88 -12.02 -29.50
CA SER A 485 -7.02 -10.80 -30.30
C SER A 485 -7.59 -11.11 -31.69
N ALA A 486 -8.24 -10.12 -32.30
CA ALA A 486 -8.77 -10.19 -33.65
C ALA A 486 -8.41 -8.93 -34.44
N VAL A 487 -8.06 -9.10 -35.71
CA VAL A 487 -7.71 -7.99 -36.62
C VAL A 487 -8.70 -7.93 -37.77
N GLN A 488 -9.12 -6.72 -38.12
CA GLN A 488 -9.97 -6.44 -39.28
C GLN A 488 -9.34 -5.31 -40.13
N THR A 489 -9.42 -5.45 -41.45
CA THR A 489 -8.97 -4.40 -42.37
C THR A 489 -10.14 -3.55 -42.84
N ALA A 490 -9.97 -2.23 -42.90
CA ALA A 490 -11.03 -1.31 -43.34
C ALA A 490 -10.48 -0.26 -44.29
N THR A 491 -11.27 0.10 -45.32
CA THR A 491 -11.03 1.31 -46.10
C THR A 491 -11.83 2.46 -45.49
N ILE A 492 -11.13 3.45 -44.94
CA ILE A 492 -11.71 4.59 -44.25
C ILE A 492 -12.03 5.71 -45.23
N THR A 493 -13.26 6.23 -45.14
CA THR A 493 -13.73 7.39 -45.91
C THR A 493 -14.42 8.43 -45.02
N GLY A 494 -13.86 8.68 -43.83
CA GLY A 494 -14.43 9.51 -42.78
C GLY A 494 -14.93 8.68 -41.59
N PRO A 495 -16.20 8.82 -41.16
CA PRO A 495 -16.77 7.95 -40.13
C PRO A 495 -16.73 6.49 -40.55
N PHE A 496 -16.36 5.60 -39.63
CA PHE A 496 -16.25 4.16 -39.90
C PHE A 496 -16.91 3.32 -38.80
N THR A 497 -17.16 2.06 -39.14
CA THR A 497 -17.63 1.02 -38.23
C THR A 497 -16.98 -0.28 -38.67
N VAL A 498 -16.27 -0.93 -37.75
CA VAL A 498 -15.69 -2.26 -37.92
C VAL A 498 -16.40 -3.17 -36.93
N THR A 499 -16.86 -4.34 -37.38
CA THR A 499 -17.59 -5.31 -36.55
C THR A 499 -16.82 -6.62 -36.54
N PHE A 500 -16.73 -7.24 -35.37
CA PHE A 500 -16.09 -8.52 -35.17
C PHE A 500 -17.17 -9.56 -34.89
N SER A 501 -17.39 -10.50 -35.82
CA SER A 501 -18.50 -11.45 -35.72
C SER A 501 -18.26 -12.61 -34.76
N ASP A 502 -16.98 -12.91 -34.52
CA ASP A 502 -16.56 -14.10 -33.80
C ASP A 502 -15.65 -13.73 -32.64
N PHE A 503 -15.56 -12.45 -32.24
CA PHE A 503 -14.76 -11.95 -31.11
C PHE A 503 -15.64 -11.10 -30.20
N ASP A 504 -15.65 -11.40 -28.91
CA ASP A 504 -16.40 -10.69 -27.87
C ASP A 504 -15.65 -9.42 -27.41
N LEU A 505 -15.98 -8.26 -27.98
CA LEU A 505 -15.42 -6.99 -27.54
C LEU A 505 -16.13 -6.53 -26.27
N ARG A 506 -15.40 -6.47 -25.15
CA ARG A 506 -15.98 -6.21 -23.82
C ARG A 506 -15.23 -5.14 -23.06
N PHE A 507 -15.72 -4.78 -21.87
CA PHE A 507 -15.02 -3.83 -21.01
C PHE A 507 -13.63 -4.38 -20.63
N GLY A 508 -12.64 -3.50 -20.53
CA GLY A 508 -11.26 -3.88 -20.23
C GLY A 508 -10.45 -4.47 -21.39
N SER A 509 -11.06 -4.74 -22.56
CA SER A 509 -10.35 -5.01 -23.81
C SER A 509 -9.53 -3.80 -24.27
N TRP A 510 -8.68 -3.99 -25.28
CA TRP A 510 -7.89 -2.92 -25.91
C TRP A 510 -8.12 -2.87 -27.42
N ILE A 511 -7.85 -1.71 -28.03
CA ILE A 511 -7.93 -1.45 -29.47
C ILE A 511 -6.61 -0.86 -29.94
N ASP A 512 -6.02 -1.47 -30.97
CA ASP A 512 -4.92 -0.93 -31.76
C ASP A 512 -5.44 -0.57 -33.15
N PHE A 513 -5.42 0.72 -33.49
CA PHE A 513 -5.82 1.23 -34.80
C PHE A 513 -4.62 1.76 -35.56
N ARG A 514 -4.27 1.12 -36.67
CA ARG A 514 -3.16 1.51 -37.55
C ARG A 514 -3.73 2.12 -38.83
N HIS A 515 -3.66 3.44 -38.96
CA HIS A 515 -4.04 4.17 -40.18
C HIS A 515 -2.86 4.32 -41.12
N PHE A 516 -3.07 4.02 -42.40
CA PHE A 516 -2.05 4.12 -43.44
C PHE A 516 -2.35 5.27 -44.39
N ASN A 517 -1.36 6.14 -44.61
CA ASN A 517 -1.43 7.19 -45.61
C ASN A 517 -1.15 6.66 -47.04
N GLY A 518 -1.19 7.55 -48.04
CA GLY A 518 -0.97 7.18 -49.45
C GLY A 518 0.43 6.65 -49.78
N ASP A 519 1.41 6.88 -48.90
CA ASP A 519 2.79 6.40 -49.03
C ASP A 519 3.04 5.13 -48.20
N GLY A 520 2.01 4.61 -47.51
CA GLY A 520 2.11 3.43 -46.64
C GLY A 520 2.69 3.70 -45.24
N TYR A 521 2.86 4.97 -44.85
CA TYR A 521 3.28 5.36 -43.50
C TYR A 521 2.12 5.34 -42.51
N GLN A 522 2.42 5.10 -41.24
CA GLN A 522 1.43 4.70 -40.26
C GLN A 522 1.20 5.76 -39.17
N THR A 523 -0.06 6.07 -38.89
CA THR A 523 -0.48 6.69 -37.63
C THR A 523 -1.14 5.62 -36.77
N VAL A 524 -0.61 5.38 -35.57
CA VAL A 524 -1.11 4.36 -34.64
C VAL A 524 -1.82 5.04 -33.48
N ALA A 525 -3.05 4.60 -33.22
CA ALA A 525 -3.86 4.98 -32.07
C ALA A 525 -4.16 3.73 -31.22
N HIS A 526 -3.76 3.75 -29.96
CA HIS A 526 -4.04 2.71 -28.97
C HIS A 526 -5.12 3.19 -28.00
N ARG A 527 -5.98 2.29 -27.56
CA ARG A 527 -7.05 2.58 -26.60
C ARG A 527 -7.38 1.37 -25.74
N ASP A 528 -7.18 1.48 -24.44
CA ASP A 528 -7.82 0.60 -23.47
C ASP A 528 -9.29 1.00 -23.28
N LEU A 529 -10.20 0.01 -23.29
CA LEU A 529 -11.60 0.23 -22.96
C LEU A 529 -11.74 0.42 -21.44
N PRO A 530 -12.71 1.24 -21.01
CA PRO A 530 -12.98 1.41 -19.59
C PRO A 530 -13.43 0.07 -18.98
N TYR A 531 -13.27 -0.06 -17.68
CA TYR A 531 -13.75 -1.23 -16.93
C TYR A 531 -13.88 -0.89 -15.45
N VAL A 532 -14.59 -1.75 -14.73
CA VAL A 532 -14.72 -1.69 -13.28
C VAL A 532 -14.11 -2.95 -12.69
N ASP A 533 -13.30 -2.75 -11.65
CA ASP A 533 -12.79 -3.78 -10.76
C ASP A 533 -13.31 -3.51 -9.35
N VAL A 534 -14.03 -4.48 -8.81
CA VAL A 534 -14.59 -4.42 -7.45
C VAL A 534 -13.73 -5.29 -6.55
N GLY A 535 -12.79 -4.67 -5.84
CA GLY A 535 -11.93 -5.30 -4.85
C GLY A 535 -12.65 -5.45 -3.51
N MET A 536 -13.26 -6.60 -3.26
CA MET A 536 -13.94 -6.85 -2.00
C MET A 536 -12.95 -6.89 -0.82
N PRO A 537 -13.32 -6.35 0.36
CA PRO A 537 -14.63 -5.80 0.69
C PRO A 537 -14.78 -4.27 0.52
N HIS A 538 -13.77 -3.52 0.04
CA HIS A 538 -13.78 -2.04 0.16
C HIS A 538 -13.32 -1.24 -1.06
N GLY A 539 -12.75 -1.88 -2.09
CA GLY A 539 -12.18 -1.21 -3.26
C GLY A 539 -13.14 -1.21 -4.44
N VAL A 540 -13.26 -0.08 -5.11
CA VAL A 540 -13.77 -0.02 -6.49
C VAL A 540 -12.83 0.83 -7.30
N GLY A 541 -12.32 0.27 -8.39
CA GLY A 541 -11.42 0.97 -9.30
C GLY A 541 -11.62 0.55 -10.73
N GLY A 542 -10.68 0.95 -11.57
CA GLY A 542 -10.63 0.55 -12.97
C GLY A 542 -10.09 1.64 -13.88
N ASN A 543 -10.45 1.56 -15.16
CA ASN A 543 -10.03 2.51 -16.19
C ASN A 543 -11.24 3.34 -16.64
N ALA A 544 -11.04 4.65 -16.77
CA ALA A 544 -12.01 5.61 -17.24
C ALA A 544 -11.86 5.86 -18.75
N PHE A 545 -12.95 6.28 -19.38
CA PHE A 545 -12.95 6.54 -20.82
C PHE A 545 -12.13 7.77 -21.23
N ALA A 546 -12.30 8.90 -20.52
CA ALA A 546 -11.61 10.14 -20.85
C ALA A 546 -10.59 10.57 -19.78
N TYR A 547 -9.60 11.34 -20.24
CA TYR A 547 -8.52 11.91 -19.43
C TYR A 547 -9.07 12.78 -18.28
N ASN A 548 -8.68 12.46 -17.03
CA ASN A 548 -9.10 13.10 -15.78
C ASN A 548 -10.63 13.26 -15.66
N GLU A 549 -11.39 12.32 -16.20
CA GLU A 549 -12.84 12.35 -16.15
C GLU A 549 -13.35 12.11 -14.73
N ALA A 550 -14.38 12.85 -14.32
CA ALA A 550 -15.08 12.55 -13.07
C ALA A 550 -15.92 11.29 -13.23
N VAL A 551 -15.75 10.34 -12.32
CA VAL A 551 -16.48 9.06 -12.28
C VAL A 551 -17.36 8.99 -11.04
N THR A 552 -18.54 8.40 -11.18
CA THR A 552 -19.47 8.16 -10.07
C THR A 552 -19.72 6.67 -9.91
N ALA A 553 -19.28 6.10 -8.79
CA ALA A 553 -19.56 4.72 -8.41
C ALA A 553 -20.79 4.66 -7.49
N THR A 554 -21.68 3.70 -7.72
CA THR A 554 -22.90 3.47 -6.93
C THR A 554 -22.96 2.01 -6.51
N LEU A 555 -23.15 1.77 -5.21
CA LEU A 555 -23.36 0.44 -4.62
C LEU A 555 -24.86 0.20 -4.41
N TYR A 556 -25.31 -0.99 -4.77
CA TYR A 556 -26.64 -1.52 -4.50
C TYR A 556 -26.47 -2.81 -3.72
N TYR A 557 -27.18 -2.93 -2.59
CA TYR A 557 -27.16 -4.19 -1.84
C TYR A 557 -27.88 -5.30 -2.61
N SER A 558 -27.61 -6.55 -2.27
CA SER A 558 -28.23 -7.75 -2.86
C SER A 558 -29.77 -7.76 -2.88
N ASP A 559 -30.45 -6.98 -2.02
CA ASP A 559 -31.91 -6.80 -2.02
C ASP A 559 -32.42 -5.74 -3.02
N GLY A 560 -31.50 -5.11 -3.76
CA GLY A 560 -31.75 -4.05 -4.74
C GLY A 560 -31.91 -2.65 -4.14
N ALA A 561 -31.75 -2.47 -2.83
CA ALA A 561 -31.75 -1.15 -2.22
C ALA A 561 -30.50 -0.36 -2.61
N THR A 562 -30.70 0.90 -3.02
CA THR A 562 -29.59 1.82 -3.27
C THR A 562 -28.96 2.21 -1.94
N SER A 563 -27.68 1.92 -1.74
CA SER A 563 -27.00 2.25 -0.48
C SER A 563 -26.45 3.67 -0.53
N LYS A 564 -25.55 3.96 -1.49
CA LYS A 564 -24.75 5.20 -1.51
C LYS A 564 -23.99 5.36 -2.84
N ALA A 565 -23.72 6.61 -3.22
CA ALA A 565 -22.95 6.95 -4.41
C ALA A 565 -21.81 7.90 -4.05
N TRP A 566 -20.65 7.68 -4.66
CA TRP A 566 -19.48 8.54 -4.53
C TRP A 566 -19.06 9.05 -5.90
N THR A 567 -18.79 10.35 -5.96
CA THR A 567 -18.22 10.99 -7.14
C THR A 567 -16.84 11.50 -6.76
N ALA A 568 -15.81 11.06 -7.50
CA ALA A 568 -14.46 11.57 -7.37
C ALA A 568 -13.84 11.71 -8.76
N ASN A 569 -12.80 12.53 -8.83
CA ASN A 569 -11.79 12.48 -9.86
C ASN A 569 -10.57 11.70 -9.33
N ASP A 570 -9.68 11.31 -10.23
CA ASP A 570 -8.46 10.54 -9.99
C ASP A 570 -7.77 10.79 -8.63
N LYS A 571 -7.22 9.73 -8.03
CA LYS A 571 -6.39 9.79 -6.81
C LYS A 571 -4.94 9.32 -7.03
N ASP A 572 -4.63 8.68 -8.16
CA ASP A 572 -3.41 7.86 -8.34
C ASP A 572 -2.40 8.42 -9.34
N GLY A 573 -2.59 9.65 -9.84
CA GLY A 573 -1.63 10.32 -10.74
C GLY A 573 -1.61 9.77 -12.17
N ASP A 574 -2.30 8.66 -12.43
CA ASP A 574 -2.62 8.16 -13.77
C ASP A 574 -3.94 8.81 -14.24
N PRO A 575 -3.92 9.59 -15.34
CA PRO A 575 -5.08 10.35 -15.78
C PRO A 575 -6.25 9.50 -16.31
N PHE A 576 -6.06 8.20 -16.50
CA PHE A 576 -7.11 7.30 -16.96
C PHE A 576 -7.61 6.34 -15.87
N ARG A 577 -6.90 6.21 -14.74
CA ARG A 577 -7.35 5.33 -13.66
C ARG A 577 -8.22 6.06 -12.65
N PHE A 578 -9.08 5.30 -12.00
CA PHE A 578 -9.83 5.77 -10.84
C PHE A 578 -9.80 4.71 -9.74
N TRP A 579 -9.85 5.18 -8.51
CA TRP A 579 -9.88 4.31 -7.34
C TRP A 579 -10.67 4.97 -6.21
N PHE A 580 -11.56 4.20 -5.60
CA PHE A 580 -12.37 4.59 -4.46
C PHE A 580 -11.96 3.74 -3.25
N ASP A 581 -11.17 4.35 -2.37
CA ASP A 581 -10.88 3.80 -1.04
C ASP A 581 -12.06 4.05 -0.10
N GLU A 582 -12.43 3.01 0.65
CA GLU A 582 -13.34 3.05 1.81
C GLU A 582 -14.70 3.74 1.58
N TRP A 583 -15.75 2.93 1.61
CA TRP A 583 -17.14 3.32 1.38
C TRP A 583 -17.78 3.97 2.62
N GLY A 584 -17.02 4.81 3.35
CA GLY A 584 -17.45 5.43 4.60
C GLY A 584 -17.90 4.40 5.64
N GLY A 585 -17.19 3.28 5.72
CA GLY A 585 -17.45 2.16 6.64
C GLY A 585 -18.31 1.01 6.08
N GLU A 586 -18.85 1.13 4.87
CA GLU A 586 -19.64 0.06 4.24
C GLU A 586 -18.72 -1.05 3.67
N GLN A 587 -19.21 -2.30 3.72
CA GLN A 587 -18.58 -3.47 3.11
C GLN A 587 -19.36 -3.90 1.86
N ILE A 588 -18.63 -4.26 0.82
CA ILE A 588 -19.17 -4.85 -0.40
C ILE A 588 -19.21 -6.36 -0.18
N GLU A 589 -20.41 -6.91 -0.17
CA GLU A 589 -20.65 -8.33 0.09
C GLU A 589 -20.97 -9.09 -1.21
N PRO A 590 -20.81 -10.42 -1.25
CA PRO A 590 -21.27 -11.23 -2.38
C PRO A 590 -22.76 -11.01 -2.70
N GLY A 591 -23.06 -10.85 -3.99
CA GLY A 591 -24.42 -10.60 -4.50
C GLY A 591 -24.81 -9.13 -4.60
N ASP A 592 -24.04 -8.22 -4.02
CA ASP A 592 -24.18 -6.78 -4.23
C ASP A 592 -23.87 -6.39 -5.68
N TRP A 593 -24.38 -5.24 -6.10
CA TRP A 593 -24.18 -4.73 -7.45
C TRP A 593 -23.46 -3.38 -7.41
N VAL A 594 -22.40 -3.23 -8.20
CA VAL A 594 -21.66 -1.96 -8.33
C VAL A 594 -21.82 -1.46 -9.76
N THR A 595 -22.19 -0.19 -9.91
CA THR A 595 -22.17 0.51 -11.22
C THR A 595 -21.28 1.72 -11.17
N VAL A 596 -20.51 1.95 -12.23
CA VAL A 596 -19.71 3.16 -12.42
C VAL A 596 -20.21 3.89 -13.67
N VAL A 597 -20.39 5.20 -13.54
CA VAL A 597 -20.80 6.08 -14.64
C VAL A 597 -19.80 7.23 -14.77
N GLY A 598 -19.25 7.39 -15.96
CA GLY A 598 -18.39 8.52 -16.30
C GLY A 598 -19.18 9.75 -16.77
N ALA A 599 -18.62 10.95 -16.54
CA ALA A 599 -19.14 12.21 -17.07
C ALA A 599 -19.25 12.28 -18.62
N SER A 600 -18.51 11.47 -19.37
CA SER A 600 -18.59 11.34 -20.83
C SER A 600 -19.76 10.46 -21.27
N GLY A 601 -20.36 9.71 -20.35
CA GLY A 601 -21.61 8.96 -20.55
C GLY A 601 -21.44 7.45 -20.68
N TRP A 602 -20.21 6.91 -20.61
CA TRP A 602 -20.02 5.45 -20.49
C TRP A 602 -20.50 4.97 -19.12
N ALA A 603 -20.99 3.73 -19.08
CA ALA A 603 -21.41 3.08 -17.85
C ALA A 603 -21.03 1.60 -17.89
N ALA A 604 -20.55 1.09 -16.76
CA ALA A 604 -20.25 -0.31 -16.58
C ALA A 604 -20.70 -0.75 -15.18
N GLY A 605 -20.84 -2.06 -14.98
CA GLY A 605 -21.22 -2.60 -13.68
C GLY A 605 -21.09 -4.10 -13.62
N VAL A 606 -20.97 -4.60 -12.40
CA VAL A 606 -20.74 -6.02 -12.11
C VAL A 606 -21.44 -6.40 -10.82
N GLN A 607 -21.98 -7.62 -10.77
CA GLN A 607 -22.40 -8.23 -9.51
C GLN A 607 -21.18 -8.82 -8.83
N THR A 608 -21.02 -8.55 -7.55
CA THR A 608 -20.04 -9.28 -6.75
C THR A 608 -20.45 -10.74 -6.62
N VAL A 609 -19.45 -11.61 -6.60
CA VAL A 609 -19.61 -13.05 -6.54
C VAL A 609 -19.01 -13.58 -5.25
N ASP A 610 -19.36 -14.81 -4.87
CA ASP A 610 -18.66 -15.51 -3.79
C ASP A 610 -17.22 -15.75 -4.26
N LEU A 611 -16.30 -14.91 -3.78
CA LEU A 611 -14.87 -15.01 -4.04
C LEU A 611 -14.16 -15.06 -2.69
N SER A 612 -13.41 -16.13 -2.43
CA SER A 612 -12.52 -16.24 -1.27
C SER A 612 -11.11 -16.55 -1.74
N VAL A 613 -10.12 -16.18 -0.93
CA VAL A 613 -8.72 -16.48 -1.19
C VAL A 613 -8.02 -16.76 0.14
N ASP A 614 -7.29 -17.86 0.16
CA ASP A 614 -6.43 -18.31 1.23
C ASP A 614 -5.08 -18.69 0.63
N ALA A 615 -4.01 -18.64 1.43
CA ALA A 615 -2.69 -19.01 1.00
C ALA A 615 -1.83 -19.59 2.14
N ASP A 616 -0.79 -20.31 1.75
CA ASP A 616 0.23 -20.89 2.62
C ASP A 616 1.60 -20.80 1.94
N GLU A 617 2.46 -19.92 2.48
CA GLU A 617 3.82 -19.67 2.03
C GLU A 617 4.76 -20.87 2.23
N THR A 618 4.43 -21.80 3.13
CA THR A 618 5.29 -22.98 3.38
C THR A 618 5.11 -24.05 2.31
N THR A 619 3.95 -24.08 1.68
CA THR A 619 3.61 -25.03 0.61
C THR A 619 3.50 -24.38 -0.77
N ASP A 620 3.73 -23.07 -0.85
CA ASP A 620 3.57 -22.25 -2.06
C ASP A 620 2.17 -22.29 -2.67
N ARG A 621 1.14 -22.48 -1.84
CA ARG A 621 -0.24 -22.73 -2.30
C ARG A 621 -1.15 -21.55 -2.07
N MET A 622 -2.04 -21.33 -3.03
CA MET A 622 -3.19 -20.45 -2.91
C MET A 622 -4.46 -21.20 -3.31
N TRP A 623 -5.54 -21.05 -2.54
CA TRP A 623 -6.82 -21.70 -2.83
C TRP A 623 -7.99 -20.80 -2.43
N GLY A 624 -9.21 -21.21 -2.79
CA GLY A 624 -10.40 -20.47 -2.41
C GLY A 624 -11.66 -20.96 -3.10
N GLN A 625 -12.72 -20.17 -3.02
CA GLN A 625 -13.96 -20.35 -3.76
C GLN A 625 -14.09 -19.29 -4.83
N ALA A 626 -14.57 -19.68 -6.00
CA ALA A 626 -15.03 -18.77 -7.03
C ALA A 626 -16.09 -19.43 -7.92
N PRO A 627 -16.92 -18.66 -8.64
CA PRO A 627 -17.76 -19.20 -9.70
C PRO A 627 -16.91 -19.80 -10.84
N VAL A 628 -17.52 -20.65 -11.66
CA VAL A 628 -16.90 -21.08 -12.92
C VAL A 628 -16.85 -19.90 -13.90
N GLY A 629 -15.67 -19.64 -14.47
CA GLY A 629 -15.45 -18.58 -15.46
C GLY A 629 -13.98 -18.22 -15.58
N LEU A 630 -13.70 -16.98 -15.98
CA LEU A 630 -12.35 -16.44 -16.09
C LEU A 630 -11.79 -16.05 -14.72
N LEU A 631 -11.40 -17.06 -13.94
CA LEU A 631 -10.72 -16.88 -12.66
C LEU A 631 -9.22 -16.86 -12.87
N TYR A 632 -8.57 -15.84 -12.31
CA TYR A 632 -7.13 -15.72 -12.25
C TYR A 632 -6.68 -15.66 -10.79
N ALA A 633 -5.61 -16.38 -10.50
CA ALA A 633 -4.81 -16.20 -9.31
C ALA A 633 -3.59 -15.36 -9.66
N GLN A 634 -3.26 -14.42 -8.79
CA GLN A 634 -2.12 -13.52 -8.93
C GLN A 634 -1.30 -13.56 -7.66
N TRP A 635 0.02 -13.57 -7.84
CA TRP A 635 0.95 -13.20 -6.80
C TRP A 635 1.92 -12.14 -7.33
N ASP A 636 2.21 -11.12 -6.52
CA ASP A 636 3.22 -10.11 -6.82
C ASP A 636 4.13 -9.93 -5.61
N SER A 637 5.44 -9.90 -5.86
CA SER A 637 6.40 -9.40 -4.88
C SER A 637 6.39 -7.86 -4.92
N TYR A 638 6.17 -7.21 -3.77
CA TYR A 638 6.37 -5.77 -3.62
C TYR A 638 7.34 -5.53 -2.47
N PRO A 639 8.38 -4.67 -2.61
CA PRO A 639 8.66 -3.73 -3.71
C PRO A 639 9.58 -4.28 -4.82
N VAL A 640 10.02 -5.54 -4.75
CA VAL A 640 10.90 -6.14 -5.77
C VAL A 640 10.06 -6.55 -6.98
N PRO A 641 10.37 -6.11 -8.22
CA PRO A 641 9.57 -6.52 -9.38
C PRO A 641 9.61 -8.04 -9.57
N GLY A 642 8.44 -8.67 -9.47
CA GLY A 642 8.22 -10.10 -9.63
C GLY A 642 6.74 -10.40 -9.41
N GLY A 643 6.20 -11.36 -10.15
CA GLY A 643 4.80 -11.74 -10.06
C GLY A 643 4.32 -12.53 -11.27
N ARG A 644 3.20 -13.21 -11.11
CA ARG A 644 2.58 -14.05 -12.14
C ARG A 644 1.07 -14.02 -11.98
N ASP A 645 0.39 -13.98 -13.12
CA ASP A 645 -1.05 -14.20 -13.25
C ASP A 645 -1.26 -15.55 -13.94
N GLU A 646 -2.08 -16.40 -13.35
CA GLU A 646 -2.39 -17.72 -13.91
C GLU A 646 -3.90 -17.96 -13.90
N PHE A 647 -4.44 -18.46 -15.01
CA PHE A 647 -5.84 -18.89 -15.06
C PHE A 647 -6.00 -20.17 -14.25
N VAL A 648 -6.97 -20.21 -13.34
CA VAL A 648 -7.21 -21.38 -12.47
C VAL A 648 -8.66 -21.86 -12.62
N PRO A 649 -8.90 -23.09 -13.11
CA PRO A 649 -10.25 -23.61 -13.20
C PRO A 649 -10.80 -24.02 -11.83
N THR A 650 -12.08 -23.74 -11.60
CA THR A 650 -12.80 -24.20 -10.41
C THR A 650 -13.38 -25.59 -10.60
N ASP A 651 -13.43 -26.37 -9.52
CA ASP A 651 -14.08 -27.68 -9.54
C ASP A 651 -15.62 -27.57 -9.54
N GLY A 652 -16.32 -28.70 -9.58
CA GLY A 652 -17.79 -28.72 -9.57
C GLY A 652 -18.46 -28.17 -8.31
N ALA A 653 -17.70 -27.85 -7.26
CA ALA A 653 -18.16 -27.20 -6.04
C ALA A 653 -17.73 -25.72 -5.95
N GLY A 654 -16.93 -25.22 -6.91
CA GLY A 654 -16.42 -23.85 -6.92
C GLY A 654 -15.05 -23.69 -6.26
N ASN A 655 -14.39 -24.78 -5.84
CA ASN A 655 -13.05 -24.70 -5.26
C ASN A 655 -11.99 -24.50 -6.33
N TYR A 656 -10.99 -23.66 -6.08
CA TYR A 656 -9.77 -23.58 -6.87
C TYR A 656 -8.54 -23.79 -5.98
N LEU A 657 -7.45 -24.26 -6.58
CA LEU A 657 -6.15 -24.45 -5.94
C LEU A 657 -5.07 -24.20 -7.00
N ILE A 658 -4.07 -23.42 -6.65
CA ILE A 658 -2.81 -23.24 -7.39
C ILE A 658 -1.61 -23.48 -6.47
N ASP A 659 -0.58 -24.13 -7.00
CA ASP A 659 0.71 -24.38 -6.36
C ASP A 659 1.80 -23.67 -7.17
N TRP A 660 2.26 -22.53 -6.66
CA TRP A 660 3.19 -21.63 -7.33
C TRP A 660 4.58 -22.26 -7.52
N SER A 661 4.96 -23.23 -6.66
CA SER A 661 6.22 -23.95 -6.78
C SER A 661 6.31 -24.77 -8.08
N ALA A 662 5.16 -25.18 -8.63
CA ALA A 662 5.09 -25.87 -9.93
C ALA A 662 5.56 -24.97 -11.09
N TYR A 663 5.46 -23.66 -10.93
CA TYR A 663 5.89 -22.65 -11.90
C TYR A 663 7.27 -22.07 -11.58
N GLY A 664 7.93 -22.56 -10.53
CA GLY A 664 9.23 -22.09 -10.06
C GLY A 664 9.17 -20.81 -9.22
N ASP A 665 7.98 -20.45 -8.74
CA ASP A 665 7.72 -19.29 -7.89
C ASP A 665 7.70 -19.72 -6.41
N ASP A 666 8.12 -18.82 -5.53
CA ASP A 666 8.24 -19.01 -4.07
C ASP A 666 7.47 -17.87 -3.40
N ILE A 667 6.25 -18.13 -2.94
CA ILE A 667 5.43 -17.10 -2.32
C ILE A 667 5.91 -16.89 -0.88
N GLN A 668 6.11 -15.62 -0.53
CA GLN A 668 6.59 -15.24 0.80
C GLN A 668 5.54 -14.44 1.54
N TYR A 669 5.60 -14.49 2.87
CA TYR A 669 4.83 -13.60 3.70
C TYR A 669 4.94 -12.14 3.22
N GLY A 670 3.81 -11.44 3.16
CA GLY A 670 3.73 -10.05 2.69
C GLY A 670 3.72 -9.89 1.17
N ASN A 671 3.84 -10.96 0.37
CA ASN A 671 3.58 -10.89 -1.07
C ASN A 671 2.11 -10.51 -1.32
N ASN A 672 1.84 -9.68 -2.33
CA ASN A 672 0.46 -9.36 -2.65
C ASN A 672 -0.16 -10.57 -3.36
N LEU A 673 -1.11 -11.21 -2.70
CA LEU A 673 -1.80 -12.39 -3.19
C LEU A 673 -3.25 -12.01 -3.47
N ARG A 674 -3.73 -12.34 -4.67
CA ARG A 674 -5.06 -11.90 -5.13
C ARG A 674 -5.70 -12.95 -6.01
N SER A 675 -7.00 -13.14 -5.85
CA SER A 675 -7.83 -13.78 -6.87
C SER A 675 -8.74 -12.74 -7.52
N TYR A 676 -8.97 -12.89 -8.82
CA TYR A 676 -9.94 -12.05 -9.52
C TYR A 676 -10.71 -12.86 -10.57
N TYR A 677 -12.01 -12.62 -10.59
CA TYR A 677 -12.97 -13.20 -11.51
C TYR A 677 -13.39 -12.13 -12.53
N THR A 678 -13.19 -12.41 -13.81
CA THR A 678 -13.69 -11.59 -14.91
C THR A 678 -15.08 -12.06 -15.32
N ALA A 679 -16.08 -11.20 -15.13
CA ALA A 679 -17.45 -11.44 -15.57
C ALA A 679 -17.54 -11.42 -17.11
N LEU A 680 -18.61 -11.98 -17.67
CA LEU A 680 -18.81 -12.07 -19.12
C LEU A 680 -18.73 -10.71 -19.84
N ASN A 681 -19.11 -9.61 -19.17
CA ASN A 681 -19.03 -8.27 -19.74
C ASN A 681 -17.64 -7.62 -19.61
N GLY A 682 -16.63 -8.34 -19.09
CA GLY A 682 -15.25 -7.89 -18.94
C GLY A 682 -14.93 -7.11 -17.65
N ASN A 683 -15.93 -6.79 -16.83
CA ASN A 683 -15.70 -6.20 -15.51
C ASN A 683 -15.27 -7.27 -14.51
N GLN A 684 -14.55 -6.86 -13.47
CA GLN A 684 -13.86 -7.77 -12.55
C GLN A 684 -14.38 -7.63 -11.12
N VAL A 685 -14.36 -8.76 -10.42
CA VAL A 685 -14.51 -8.83 -8.97
C VAL A 685 -13.24 -9.46 -8.45
N SER A 686 -12.62 -8.85 -7.44
CA SER A 686 -11.37 -9.32 -6.91
C SER A 686 -11.37 -9.38 -5.40
N ARG A 687 -10.48 -10.19 -4.86
CA ARG A 687 -10.24 -10.30 -3.42
C ARG A 687 -8.75 -10.51 -3.18
N ASN A 688 -8.19 -9.67 -2.32
CA ASN A 688 -6.82 -9.82 -1.86
C ASN A 688 -6.80 -10.74 -0.65
N PHE A 689 -5.78 -11.59 -0.56
CA PHE A 689 -5.45 -12.31 0.64
C PHE A 689 -4.87 -11.32 1.66
N LEU A 690 -5.40 -11.35 2.86
CA LEU A 690 -4.90 -10.56 3.97
C LEU A 690 -3.97 -11.47 4.77
N TRP A 691 -2.68 -11.20 4.69
CA TRP A 691 -1.71 -11.86 5.57
C TRP A 691 -2.12 -11.59 7.02
N PRO A 692 -2.45 -12.63 7.80
CA PRO A 692 -2.73 -12.44 9.21
C PRO A 692 -1.46 -11.99 9.90
N TRP A 693 -1.57 -10.99 10.77
CA TRP A 693 -0.46 -10.58 11.62
C TRP A 693 -0.99 -10.14 12.97
N MET A 694 -0.23 -10.50 14.00
CA MET A 694 -0.55 -10.31 15.39
C MET A 694 0.38 -9.25 15.98
N ARG A 695 -0.05 -8.63 17.07
CA ARG A 695 0.79 -7.70 17.81
C ARG A 695 0.67 -7.86 19.31
N VAL A 696 1.80 -7.66 19.97
CA VAL A 696 1.94 -7.71 21.42
C VAL A 696 2.56 -6.41 21.88
N ASN A 697 1.75 -5.55 22.50
CA ASN A 697 2.23 -4.38 23.21
C ASN A 697 2.43 -4.73 24.68
N TYR A 698 3.68 -4.99 25.06
CA TYR A 698 4.03 -5.36 26.43
C TYR A 698 4.23 -4.16 27.36
N SER A 699 4.10 -2.92 26.86
CA SER A 699 4.06 -1.73 27.73
C SER A 699 2.69 -1.49 28.35
N ASP A 700 1.65 -2.06 27.73
CA ASP A 700 0.27 -1.99 28.16
C ASP A 700 -0.34 -3.40 28.11
N ASP A 701 0.41 -4.49 28.25
CA ASP A 701 -0.12 -5.86 28.33
C ASP A 701 -1.27 -6.20 27.35
N ARG A 702 -1.19 -5.69 26.12
CA ARG A 702 -2.27 -5.71 25.14
C ARG A 702 -1.88 -6.55 23.95
N VAL A 703 -2.79 -7.42 23.54
CA VAL A 703 -2.62 -8.32 22.40
C VAL A 703 -3.72 -8.03 21.41
N GLU A 704 -3.35 -7.83 20.15
CA GLU A 704 -4.27 -7.47 19.09
C GLU A 704 -3.86 -8.21 17.82
N GLY A 705 -4.77 -8.33 16.86
CA GLY A 705 -4.49 -9.02 15.60
C GLY A 705 -5.44 -8.61 14.51
N ASP A 706 -4.90 -8.44 13.31
CA ASP A 706 -5.68 -8.20 12.11
C ASP A 706 -6.01 -9.54 11.46
N TYR A 707 -7.30 -9.79 11.27
CA TYR A 707 -7.82 -11.05 10.74
C TYR A 707 -9.22 -10.84 10.18
N GLU A 708 -9.66 -11.69 9.24
CA GLU A 708 -11.02 -11.63 8.71
C GLU A 708 -12.06 -11.68 9.84
N ALA A 709 -13.17 -10.96 9.69
CA ALA A 709 -14.21 -10.88 10.72
C ALA A 709 -15.01 -12.20 10.81
N GLY A 710 -15.49 -12.54 12.02
CA GLY A 710 -16.35 -13.70 12.25
C GLY A 710 -15.65 -14.97 12.75
N HIS A 711 -14.34 -14.91 12.99
CA HIS A 711 -13.52 -16.01 13.50
C HIS A 711 -13.33 -15.90 15.01
N THR A 712 -13.14 -17.03 15.69
CA THR A 712 -12.89 -17.08 17.13
C THR A 712 -11.42 -17.33 17.40
N PHE A 713 -10.79 -16.48 18.20
CA PHE A 713 -9.39 -16.60 18.61
C PHE A 713 -9.26 -16.99 20.08
N TRP A 714 -8.36 -17.92 20.36
CA TRP A 714 -7.84 -18.25 21.68
C TRP A 714 -6.43 -17.69 21.80
N ILE A 715 -6.27 -16.68 22.66
CA ILE A 715 -4.99 -16.00 22.88
C ILE A 715 -4.47 -16.44 24.23
N THR A 716 -3.35 -17.15 24.24
CA THR A 716 -2.75 -17.69 25.47
C THR A 716 -1.42 -17.02 25.76
N VAL A 717 -1.38 -16.24 26.84
CA VAL A 717 -0.13 -15.66 27.37
C VAL A 717 0.44 -16.61 28.41
N THR A 718 1.71 -16.98 28.24
CA THR A 718 2.43 -17.86 29.17
C THR A 718 3.51 -17.07 29.92
N ASP A 719 3.13 -16.45 31.03
CA ASP A 719 4.03 -15.89 32.05
C ASP A 719 3.94 -16.74 33.33
N GLY A 720 4.69 -17.83 33.39
CA GLY A 720 4.68 -18.80 34.50
C GLY A 720 3.39 -19.65 34.63
N VAL A 721 2.21 -19.01 34.71
CA VAL A 721 0.88 -19.62 34.67
C VAL A 721 0.11 -19.07 33.47
N ALA A 722 -0.32 -19.97 32.57
CA ALA A 722 -1.03 -19.56 31.36
C ALA A 722 -2.39 -18.92 31.67
N SER A 723 -2.67 -17.80 31.01
CA SER A 723 -3.99 -17.14 30.95
C SER A 723 -4.46 -17.14 29.50
N THR A 724 -5.74 -17.44 29.26
CA THR A 724 -6.31 -17.52 27.91
C THR A 724 -7.51 -16.58 27.77
N ALA A 725 -7.43 -15.62 26.86
CA ALA A 725 -8.56 -14.83 26.40
C ALA A 725 -9.22 -15.52 25.19
N VAL A 726 -10.55 -15.37 25.07
CA VAL A 726 -11.32 -15.89 23.93
C VAL A 726 -12.10 -14.74 23.31
N LEU A 727 -11.75 -14.38 22.09
CA LEU A 727 -12.30 -13.22 21.38
C LEU A 727 -12.85 -13.64 20.02
N SER A 728 -13.79 -12.87 19.49
CA SER A 728 -14.20 -13.01 18.09
C SER A 728 -13.69 -11.81 17.31
N THR A 729 -13.18 -12.06 16.11
CA THR A 729 -12.80 -10.99 15.18
C THR A 729 -14.06 -10.26 14.71
N THR A 730 -14.00 -8.93 14.70
CA THR A 730 -15.13 -8.09 14.31
C THR A 730 -14.70 -7.04 13.29
N PRO A 731 -15.62 -6.55 12.44
CA PRO A 731 -15.32 -5.41 11.57
C PRO A 731 -14.88 -4.20 12.41
N GLY A 732 -13.69 -3.67 12.12
CA GLY A 732 -13.09 -2.56 12.87
C GLY A 732 -12.52 -2.94 14.25
N GLY A 733 -12.46 -4.23 14.58
CA GLY A 733 -11.84 -4.73 15.81
C GLY A 733 -10.31 -4.78 15.77
N GLY A 734 -9.72 -4.67 14.57
CA GLY A 734 -8.28 -4.61 14.33
C GLY A 734 -7.78 -3.19 14.08
N TRP A 735 -6.53 -3.05 13.65
CA TRP A 735 -5.87 -1.76 13.47
C TRP A 735 -6.13 -1.15 12.09
N GLY A 736 -7.30 -0.52 11.94
CA GLY A 736 -7.72 0.04 10.65
C GLY A 736 -8.46 -0.97 9.77
N GLY A 737 -8.85 -2.12 10.33
CA GLY A 737 -9.54 -3.19 9.62
C GLY A 737 -10.26 -4.18 10.55
N PRO A 738 -10.77 -5.30 10.02
CA PRO A 738 -11.30 -6.38 10.84
C PRO A 738 -10.19 -7.03 11.67
N GLY A 739 -10.54 -7.51 12.86
CA GLY A 739 -9.57 -8.10 13.79
C GLY A 739 -10.08 -8.15 15.22
N PHE A 740 -9.16 -8.21 16.18
CA PHE A 740 -9.46 -8.19 17.61
C PHE A 740 -8.42 -7.39 18.40
N GLY A 741 -8.80 -6.97 19.61
CA GLY A 741 -7.88 -6.48 20.62
C GLY A 741 -8.36 -6.84 22.02
N THR A 742 -7.44 -7.23 22.89
CA THR A 742 -7.76 -7.60 24.28
C THR A 742 -8.00 -6.37 25.15
N GLU A 743 -8.92 -6.52 26.10
CA GLU A 743 -9.23 -5.61 27.19
C GLU A 743 -9.09 -6.33 28.55
N ASP A 744 -9.05 -5.58 29.65
CA ASP A 744 -8.92 -6.14 31.01
C ASP A 744 -9.98 -7.19 31.35
N SER A 745 -11.20 -7.03 30.83
CA SER A 745 -12.33 -7.93 31.10
C SER A 745 -12.25 -9.27 30.38
N ASP A 746 -11.40 -9.39 29.36
CA ASP A 746 -11.33 -10.59 28.53
C ASP A 746 -10.52 -11.72 29.19
N TRP A 747 -9.73 -11.37 30.20
CA TRP A 747 -8.84 -12.29 30.91
C TRP A 747 -9.51 -12.88 32.16
N PRO A 748 -9.78 -14.20 32.21
CA PRO A 748 -10.50 -14.82 33.32
C PRO A 748 -9.80 -14.71 34.69
N SER A 749 -8.47 -14.61 34.69
CA SER A 749 -7.63 -14.47 35.88
C SER A 749 -7.11 -13.05 36.12
N GLY A 750 -7.64 -12.05 35.39
CA GLY A 750 -7.09 -10.71 35.31
C GLY A 750 -6.02 -10.59 34.21
N ARG A 751 -5.72 -9.35 33.82
CA ARG A 751 -4.76 -9.01 32.77
C ARG A 751 -3.39 -9.65 33.08
N PRO A 752 -2.78 -10.41 32.14
CA PRO A 752 -1.44 -10.93 32.31
C PRO A 752 -0.41 -9.79 32.28
N ASP A 753 0.71 -9.95 32.98
CA ASP A 753 1.86 -9.04 32.93
C ASP A 753 2.79 -9.56 31.84
N ILE A 754 2.74 -8.95 30.65
CA ILE A 754 3.52 -9.40 29.49
C ILE A 754 4.91 -8.77 29.59
N GLN A 755 5.94 -9.59 29.60
CA GLN A 755 7.32 -9.16 29.72
C GLN A 755 8.21 -9.78 28.63
N PRO A 756 9.39 -9.19 28.36
CA PRO A 756 10.36 -9.82 27.47
C PRO A 756 10.74 -11.23 27.95
N GLY A 757 10.58 -12.20 27.05
CA GLY A 757 10.77 -13.64 27.30
C GLY A 757 9.47 -14.44 27.34
N ASP A 758 8.32 -13.78 27.50
CA ASP A 758 7.03 -14.45 27.52
C ASP A 758 6.59 -14.91 26.13
N GLN A 759 5.68 -15.88 26.11
CA GLN A 759 5.13 -16.43 24.89
C GLN A 759 3.64 -16.10 24.77
N VAL A 760 3.25 -15.61 23.59
CA VAL A 760 1.86 -15.32 23.25
C VAL A 760 1.47 -16.22 22.08
N ALA A 761 0.64 -17.21 22.39
CA ALA A 761 0.13 -18.15 21.40
C ALA A 761 -1.24 -17.71 20.89
N PHE A 762 -1.42 -17.76 19.57
CA PHE A 762 -2.66 -17.49 18.88
C PHE A 762 -3.17 -18.79 18.27
N GLN A 763 -4.47 -19.02 18.39
CA GLN A 763 -5.15 -20.11 17.72
C GLN A 763 -6.53 -19.65 17.29
N SER A 764 -6.90 -19.88 16.04
CA SER A 764 -8.23 -19.58 15.51
C SER A 764 -9.08 -20.85 15.37
N ASP A 765 -10.37 -20.68 15.05
CA ASP A 765 -11.32 -21.78 14.84
C ASP A 765 -11.25 -22.40 13.44
N ASP A 766 -10.66 -21.71 12.48
CA ASP A 766 -10.38 -22.19 11.12
C ASP A 766 -8.97 -22.79 10.97
N GLY A 767 -8.16 -22.79 12.03
CA GLY A 767 -6.92 -23.56 12.12
C GLY A 767 -5.62 -22.75 11.99
N TYR A 768 -5.69 -21.43 11.81
CA TYR A 768 -4.52 -20.57 11.95
C TYR A 768 -3.97 -20.67 13.38
N SER A 769 -2.64 -20.72 13.49
CA SER A 769 -1.95 -20.71 14.77
C SER A 769 -0.62 -19.99 14.66
N ASN A 770 -0.31 -19.15 15.64
CA ASN A 770 0.99 -18.49 15.71
C ASN A 770 1.54 -18.43 17.14
N LEU A 771 2.84 -18.15 17.29
CA LEU A 771 3.51 -18.05 18.57
C LEU A 771 4.57 -16.94 18.57
N ILE A 772 4.22 -15.79 19.15
CA ILE A 772 5.17 -14.70 19.40
C ILE A 772 5.96 -15.00 20.68
N THR A 773 7.28 -14.84 20.62
CA THR A 773 8.13 -14.79 21.83
C THR A 773 8.63 -13.37 22.02
N VAL A 774 8.18 -12.70 23.08
CA VAL A 774 8.36 -11.26 23.28
C VAL A 774 9.85 -10.92 23.46
N GLY A 775 10.46 -10.32 22.45
CA GLY A 775 11.81 -9.75 22.52
C GLY A 775 11.87 -8.42 23.28
N THR A 776 13.08 -8.04 23.74
CA THR A 776 13.30 -6.76 24.42
C THR A 776 13.49 -5.62 23.42
N ILE A 777 12.82 -4.50 23.68
CA ILE A 777 13.00 -3.23 22.98
C ILE A 777 13.47 -2.21 24.01
N THR A 778 14.65 -1.65 23.78
CA THR A 778 15.19 -0.56 24.59
C THR A 778 15.07 0.74 23.80
N GLY A 779 14.77 1.86 24.45
CA GLY A 779 14.61 3.16 23.81
C GLY A 779 15.02 4.28 24.76
N ASN A 780 15.71 5.27 24.21
CA ASN A 780 16.09 6.50 24.90
C ASN A 780 15.57 7.67 24.07
N LEU A 781 14.65 8.44 24.66
CA LEU A 781 14.08 9.64 24.07
C LEU A 781 15.03 10.82 24.26
N ASP A 782 15.29 11.54 23.18
CA ASP A 782 15.96 12.84 23.20
C ASP A 782 15.02 13.88 22.57
N ILE A 783 14.25 14.54 23.44
CA ILE A 783 13.28 15.56 23.04
C ILE A 783 13.92 16.82 22.46
N ALA A 784 15.20 17.09 22.76
CA ALA A 784 15.88 18.25 22.19
C ALA A 784 16.33 18.01 20.75
N ALA A 785 16.54 16.74 20.39
CA ALA A 785 16.90 16.29 19.06
C ALA A 785 15.72 15.72 18.26
N ASP A 786 14.53 15.62 18.85
CA ASP A 786 13.36 14.93 18.28
C ASP A 786 13.67 13.49 17.86
N THR A 787 14.48 12.77 18.65
CA THR A 787 14.90 11.40 18.30
C THR A 787 14.57 10.38 19.36
N ILE A 788 14.38 9.13 18.93
CA ILE A 788 14.42 7.94 19.79
C ILE A 788 15.47 6.98 19.26
N SER A 789 16.33 6.50 20.17
CA SER A 789 17.39 5.55 19.81
C SER A 789 17.50 4.41 20.82
N GLY A 790 17.88 3.24 20.35
CA GLY A 790 17.87 2.06 21.19
C GLY A 790 18.38 0.81 20.51
N SER A 791 18.05 -0.34 21.09
CA SER A 791 18.44 -1.65 20.58
C SER A 791 17.34 -2.69 20.73
N ILE A 792 17.34 -3.68 19.83
CA ILE A 792 16.41 -4.81 19.81
C ILE A 792 17.13 -6.10 20.22
N GLN A 793 16.47 -6.92 21.05
CA GLN A 793 16.89 -8.27 21.42
C GLN A 793 15.72 -9.23 21.21
N ALA A 794 15.59 -9.77 20.01
CA ALA A 794 14.52 -10.65 19.57
C ALA A 794 15.04 -12.06 19.23
N PRO A 795 14.20 -13.10 19.34
CA PRO A 795 14.62 -14.51 19.23
C PRO A 795 14.87 -15.04 17.79
N PHE A 796 15.17 -14.16 16.82
CA PHE A 796 15.36 -14.52 15.39
C PHE A 796 16.82 -14.76 14.97
N GLY A 797 17.74 -14.88 15.93
CA GLY A 797 19.14 -15.20 15.65
C GLY A 797 19.89 -14.12 14.87
N ALA A 798 20.47 -14.46 13.72
CA ALA A 798 21.30 -13.57 12.90
C ALA A 798 20.52 -12.82 11.80
N GLN A 799 19.19 -12.94 11.79
CA GLN A 799 18.33 -12.26 10.82
C GLN A 799 18.31 -10.74 11.05
N THR A 800 17.93 -10.01 10.00
CA THR A 800 17.65 -8.58 10.07
C THR A 800 16.15 -8.32 10.03
N MET A 801 15.70 -7.27 10.69
CA MET A 801 14.30 -6.88 10.84
C MET A 801 14.10 -5.40 10.52
N THR A 802 12.83 -5.03 10.40
CA THR A 802 12.39 -3.63 10.32
C THR A 802 11.94 -3.18 11.69
N VAL A 803 12.39 -2.00 12.11
CA VAL A 803 11.93 -1.32 13.33
C VAL A 803 11.13 -0.10 12.92
N GLU A 804 9.95 0.08 13.50
CA GLU A 804 9.13 1.27 13.28
C GLU A 804 8.97 2.08 14.56
N CYS A 805 8.98 3.40 14.40
CA CYS A 805 8.70 4.34 15.48
C CYS A 805 7.46 5.17 15.14
N HIS A 806 6.49 5.16 16.06
CA HIS A 806 5.20 5.82 15.93
C HIS A 806 5.01 6.83 17.07
N ILE A 807 4.59 8.05 16.75
CA ILE A 807 4.16 9.01 17.78
C ILE A 807 2.67 8.78 18.06
N TRP A 808 2.34 8.23 19.22
CA TRP A 808 0.96 7.92 19.63
C TRP A 808 0.30 9.11 20.31
N VAL A 809 0.03 10.13 19.52
CA VAL A 809 -0.75 11.32 19.92
C VAL A 809 -1.77 11.64 18.83
N GLN A 810 -2.78 12.43 19.17
CA GLN A 810 -3.75 12.90 18.18
C GLN A 810 -3.02 13.68 17.08
N SER A 811 -3.25 13.28 15.81
CA SER A 811 -2.62 13.89 14.62
C SER A 811 -1.10 13.78 14.54
N GLY A 812 -0.52 12.69 15.08
CA GLY A 812 0.91 12.36 14.89
C GLY A 812 1.31 12.20 13.41
N PRO A 813 2.62 12.26 13.10
CA PRO A 813 3.15 12.06 11.74
C PRO A 813 3.05 10.60 11.33
N ASN A 814 3.27 10.34 10.04
CA ASN A 814 3.52 8.97 9.57
C ASN A 814 4.72 8.36 10.30
N PRO A 815 4.72 7.03 10.53
CA PRO A 815 5.83 6.36 11.21
C PRO A 815 7.13 6.42 10.43
N ILE A 816 8.23 6.33 11.18
CA ILE A 816 9.58 6.16 10.62
C ILE A 816 9.95 4.69 10.68
N SER A 817 10.23 4.08 9.53
CA SER A 817 10.68 2.69 9.42
C SER A 817 12.19 2.61 9.16
N VAL A 818 12.89 1.79 9.95
CA VAL A 818 14.34 1.56 9.90
C VAL A 818 14.56 0.08 9.55
N GLY A 819 14.94 -0.20 8.30
CA GLY A 819 15.23 -1.56 7.83
C GLY A 819 16.66 -2.02 8.17
N GLY A 820 16.88 -3.34 8.15
CA GLY A 820 18.22 -3.94 8.26
C GLY A 820 18.78 -4.00 9.69
N VAL A 821 17.94 -3.84 10.71
CA VAL A 821 18.35 -3.90 12.12
C VAL A 821 18.58 -5.35 12.51
N ALA A 822 19.72 -5.71 13.11
CA ALA A 822 19.96 -7.09 13.54
C ALA A 822 19.01 -7.48 14.69
N ALA A 823 18.37 -8.66 14.59
CA ALA A 823 17.42 -9.14 15.59
C ALA A 823 18.00 -9.25 17.00
N ASN A 824 19.28 -9.63 17.10
CA ASN A 824 19.96 -9.91 18.37
C ASN A 824 21.05 -8.86 18.63
N GLY A 825 20.64 -7.70 19.14
CA GLY A 825 21.50 -6.58 19.52
C GLY A 825 21.72 -5.50 18.46
N GLY A 826 20.89 -5.46 17.42
CA GLY A 826 20.86 -4.36 16.46
C GLY A 826 20.42 -3.07 17.13
N SER A 827 21.06 -1.95 16.73
CA SER A 827 20.69 -0.61 17.16
C SER A 827 19.80 0.07 16.13
N TYR A 828 18.86 0.90 16.59
CA TYR A 828 18.02 1.73 15.73
C TYR A 828 18.04 3.19 16.20
N THR A 829 17.73 4.10 15.28
CA THR A 829 17.47 5.51 15.58
C THR A 829 16.39 6.01 14.64
N CYS A 830 15.31 6.54 15.21
CA CYS A 830 14.25 7.23 14.48
C CYS A 830 14.39 8.72 14.77
N ASP A 831 14.54 9.51 13.72
CA ASP A 831 14.76 10.96 13.79
C ASP A 831 13.54 11.68 13.22
N PHE A 832 12.74 12.26 14.11
CA PHE A 832 11.54 13.01 13.74
C PHE A 832 11.84 14.49 13.44
N SER A 833 13.10 14.92 13.55
CA SER A 833 13.46 16.32 13.36
C SER A 833 13.03 16.84 11.98
N GLY A 834 12.38 18.00 11.97
CA GLY A 834 11.81 18.59 10.76
C GLY A 834 10.46 18.01 10.30
N THR A 835 9.98 16.94 10.94
CA THR A 835 8.63 16.38 10.70
C THR A 835 7.70 16.53 11.91
N TRP A 836 8.23 16.36 13.13
CA TRP A 836 7.46 16.45 14.36
C TRP A 836 8.35 16.88 15.55
N ASP A 837 7.78 17.63 16.48
CA ASP A 837 8.42 18.12 17.71
C ASP A 837 7.96 17.25 18.89
N ILE A 838 8.90 16.53 19.53
CA ILE A 838 8.59 15.63 20.64
C ILE A 838 8.55 16.44 21.95
N LEU A 839 7.36 16.49 22.56
CA LEU A 839 7.11 17.26 23.78
C LEU A 839 6.94 16.35 25.00
N PRO A 840 7.15 16.87 26.23
CA PRO A 840 6.80 16.15 27.45
C PRO A 840 5.36 15.61 27.41
N GLY A 841 5.19 14.36 27.86
CA GLY A 841 3.92 13.65 27.86
C GLY A 841 3.57 12.93 26.56
N HIS A 842 4.30 13.17 25.46
CA HIS A 842 4.15 12.38 24.24
C HIS A 842 4.59 10.93 24.47
N SER A 843 3.85 10.01 23.86
CA SER A 843 4.17 8.58 23.84
C SER A 843 4.72 8.20 22.46
N VAL A 844 5.88 7.55 22.45
CA VAL A 844 6.55 7.06 21.24
C VAL A 844 6.58 5.53 21.32
N ALA A 845 5.76 4.89 20.51
CA ALA A 845 5.78 3.44 20.37
C ALA A 845 6.90 3.04 19.42
N VAL A 846 7.71 2.09 19.85
CA VAL A 846 8.69 1.42 19.02
C VAL A 846 8.28 -0.03 18.88
N MET A 847 8.28 -0.51 17.65
CA MET A 847 8.00 -1.91 17.36
C MET A 847 9.00 -2.49 16.40
N TYR A 848 9.31 -3.77 16.54
CA TYR A 848 9.95 -4.52 15.47
C TYR A 848 8.95 -5.45 14.80
N ILE A 849 9.18 -5.68 13.51
CA ILE A 849 8.40 -6.59 12.68
C ILE A 849 9.19 -7.89 12.54
N GLU A 850 8.56 -9.01 12.91
CA GLU A 850 9.11 -10.35 12.80
C GLU A 850 9.31 -10.69 11.30
N PRO A 851 10.49 -11.20 10.92
CA PRO A 851 10.85 -11.35 9.50
C PRO A 851 10.16 -12.53 8.78
N ASP A 852 9.53 -13.43 9.52
CA ASP A 852 8.86 -14.64 9.04
C ASP A 852 7.36 -14.44 8.78
N ASP A 853 6.64 -13.80 9.70
CA ASP A 853 5.17 -13.70 9.68
C ASP A 853 4.64 -12.27 9.89
N GLY A 854 5.54 -11.28 9.93
CA GLY A 854 5.18 -9.87 10.08
C GLY A 854 4.54 -9.48 11.41
N ASP A 855 4.56 -10.38 12.40
CA ASP A 855 4.06 -10.10 13.74
C ASP A 855 4.85 -8.95 14.38
N ARG A 856 4.22 -8.25 15.32
CA ARG A 856 4.77 -7.02 15.88
C ARG A 856 4.87 -7.07 17.39
N VAL A 857 6.06 -6.82 17.90
CA VAL A 857 6.26 -6.61 19.34
C VAL A 857 6.51 -5.14 19.58
N ILE A 858 5.77 -4.55 20.51
CA ILE A 858 5.70 -3.11 20.74
C ILE A 858 6.10 -2.80 22.18
N ASN A 859 6.92 -1.76 22.33
CA ASN A 859 7.15 -1.09 23.61
C ASN A 859 6.92 0.42 23.43
N VAL A 860 6.34 1.06 24.45
CA VAL A 860 6.04 2.48 24.42
C VAL A 860 6.97 3.22 25.38
N PHE A 861 7.64 4.24 24.87
CA PHE A 861 8.47 5.13 25.64
C PHE A 861 7.76 6.46 25.76
N ARG A 862 7.64 6.98 26.99
CA ARG A 862 6.93 8.21 27.26
C ARG A 862 7.87 9.21 27.92
N GLU A 863 7.85 10.45 27.45
CA GLU A 863 8.60 11.52 28.11
C GLU A 863 7.86 11.96 29.38
N PRO A 864 8.54 12.05 30.54
CA PRO A 864 7.91 12.52 31.78
C PRO A 864 7.32 13.92 31.64
N ALA A 865 6.06 14.11 32.04
CA ALA A 865 5.39 15.42 32.06
C ALA A 865 4.83 15.77 33.45
N PRO A 866 4.67 17.08 33.73
CA PRO A 866 4.03 17.54 34.96
C PRO A 866 2.52 17.26 34.97
N ASN A 867 1.95 17.13 36.16
CA ASN A 867 0.51 17.07 36.38
C ASN A 867 0.22 17.92 37.63
N LEU A 868 -0.12 19.19 37.42
CA LEU A 868 -0.42 20.09 38.52
C LEU A 868 -1.80 19.80 39.08
N TRP A 869 -2.05 20.31 40.28
CA TRP A 869 -3.34 20.26 40.94
C TRP A 869 -3.44 21.48 41.83
N VAL A 870 -4.62 22.08 41.92
CA VAL A 870 -4.89 23.19 42.83
C VAL A 870 -6.21 23.00 43.56
N ASN A 871 -6.24 23.43 44.82
CA ASN A 871 -7.41 23.41 45.67
C ASN A 871 -7.53 24.72 46.45
N LYS A 872 -8.78 25.06 46.81
CA LYS A 872 -9.10 26.31 47.48
C LYS A 872 -10.14 26.09 48.56
N GLN A 873 -9.84 26.59 49.75
CA GLN A 873 -10.73 26.52 50.90
C GLN A 873 -10.82 27.87 51.60
N SER A 874 -11.96 28.17 52.22
CA SER A 874 -12.14 29.34 53.07
C SER A 874 -11.86 29.03 54.54
N GLN A 875 -11.39 30.03 55.29
CA GLN A 875 -11.23 29.93 56.75
C GLN A 875 -12.19 30.89 57.46
N GLY A 876 -13.19 30.33 58.15
CA GLY A 876 -14.25 31.08 58.84
C GLY A 876 -15.28 31.67 57.87
N ASP A 877 -16.07 32.63 58.34
CA ASP A 877 -17.09 33.34 57.57
C ASP A 877 -16.64 34.75 57.16
N PRO A 878 -16.94 35.22 55.94
CA PRO A 878 -16.72 36.61 55.56
C PRO A 878 -17.75 37.54 56.23
N ALA A 879 -17.34 38.73 56.63
CA ALA A 879 -18.21 39.77 57.17
C ALA A 879 -17.96 41.14 56.53
N ALA A 880 -19.01 41.92 56.35
CA ALA A 880 -18.91 43.27 55.79
C ALA A 880 -17.91 44.13 56.59
N GLY A 881 -16.89 44.67 55.91
CA GLY A 881 -15.85 45.51 56.52
C GLY A 881 -14.79 44.76 57.34
N GLY A 882 -14.84 43.42 57.37
CA GLY A 882 -13.80 42.57 57.96
C GLY A 882 -12.81 42.04 56.91
N ASN A 883 -11.75 41.38 57.38
CA ASN A 883 -10.85 40.61 56.53
C ASN A 883 -11.29 39.15 56.46
N PHE A 884 -11.01 38.50 55.33
CA PHE A 884 -11.36 37.11 55.05
C PHE A 884 -10.15 36.36 54.47
N VAL A 885 -10.05 35.06 54.73
CA VAL A 885 -8.88 34.25 54.40
C VAL A 885 -9.29 33.08 53.50
N TYR A 886 -8.59 32.95 52.37
CA TYR A 886 -8.62 31.76 51.54
C TYR A 886 -7.30 31.00 51.71
N GLN A 887 -7.35 29.70 51.94
CA GLN A 887 -6.21 28.81 51.84
C GLN A 887 -6.15 28.26 50.41
N ILE A 888 -5.00 28.37 49.77
CA ILE A 888 -4.72 27.82 48.44
C ILE A 888 -3.71 26.70 48.63
N GLU A 889 -4.02 25.53 48.08
CA GLU A 889 -3.16 24.34 48.09
C GLU A 889 -2.82 23.96 46.66
N TYR A 890 -1.60 23.50 46.41
CA TYR A 890 -1.19 23.05 45.08
C TYR A 890 -0.07 21.99 45.14
N GLN A 891 -0.02 21.14 44.11
CA GLN A 891 0.90 20.00 44.01
C GLN A 891 1.24 19.74 42.53
N ASN A 892 2.42 19.17 42.26
CA ASN A 892 2.72 18.44 41.02
C ASN A 892 2.76 16.93 41.32
N GLY A 893 1.77 16.19 40.81
CA GLY A 893 1.67 14.72 40.91
C GLY A 893 2.19 13.98 39.67
N GLY A 894 2.76 14.69 38.69
CA GLY A 894 3.32 14.10 37.47
C GLY A 894 4.73 13.56 37.65
N GLU A 895 5.23 12.86 36.63
CA GLU A 895 6.59 12.30 36.59
C GLU A 895 7.64 13.32 36.11
N GLY A 896 7.20 14.40 35.46
CA GLY A 896 8.03 15.53 35.03
C GLY A 896 7.97 16.70 36.00
N GLU A 897 9.02 17.53 36.01
CA GLU A 897 9.02 18.79 36.76
C GLU A 897 8.14 19.85 36.07
N ALA A 898 7.41 20.64 36.86
CA ALA A 898 6.59 21.74 36.34
C ALA A 898 7.41 23.03 36.37
N ALA A 899 7.86 23.50 35.20
CA ALA A 899 8.57 24.77 35.05
C ALA A 899 7.62 25.91 34.63
N ASN A 900 8.05 27.16 34.86
CA ASN A 900 7.28 28.36 34.50
C ASN A 900 5.85 28.38 35.08
N VAL A 901 5.69 27.89 36.31
CA VAL A 901 4.39 27.75 36.96
C VAL A 901 3.80 29.12 37.30
N VAL A 902 2.55 29.34 36.89
CA VAL A 902 1.78 30.56 37.15
C VAL A 902 0.50 30.20 37.88
N LEU A 903 0.30 30.77 39.06
CA LEU A 903 -0.93 30.66 39.82
C LEU A 903 -1.67 32.00 39.77
N THR A 904 -2.97 31.98 39.49
CA THR A 904 -3.81 33.17 39.35
C THR A 904 -5.06 33.03 40.20
N ASP A 905 -5.40 34.07 40.98
CA ASP A 905 -6.63 34.12 41.79
C ASP A 905 -7.46 35.35 41.40
N THR A 906 -8.75 35.14 41.12
CA THR A 906 -9.68 36.20 40.70
C THR A 906 -10.63 36.56 41.84
N LEU A 907 -10.27 37.63 42.55
CA LEU A 907 -11.01 38.12 43.72
C LEU A 907 -12.48 38.46 43.41
N PRO A 908 -13.41 38.15 44.35
CA PRO A 908 -14.80 38.59 44.27
C PRO A 908 -14.92 40.12 44.10
N LEU A 909 -15.96 40.59 43.39
CA LEU A 909 -16.18 42.01 43.06
C LEU A 909 -16.14 42.96 44.27
N SER A 910 -16.58 42.48 45.44
CA SER A 910 -16.66 43.25 46.68
C SER A 910 -15.52 42.94 47.66
N THR A 911 -14.35 42.54 47.14
CA THR A 911 -13.15 42.29 47.94
C THR A 911 -11.93 42.98 47.35
N THR A 912 -10.93 43.24 48.19
CA THR A 912 -9.62 43.78 47.78
C THR A 912 -8.49 43.00 48.44
N TYR A 913 -7.41 42.75 47.71
CA TYR A 913 -6.20 42.10 48.25
C TYR A 913 -5.62 42.88 49.45
N VAL A 914 -5.24 42.16 50.52
CA VAL A 914 -4.58 42.73 51.70
C VAL A 914 -3.15 42.22 51.82
N SER A 915 -2.96 40.90 51.83
CA SER A 915 -1.67 40.22 52.00
C SER A 915 -1.80 38.74 51.68
N ASP A 916 -0.68 38.04 51.56
CA ASP A 916 -0.65 36.58 51.52
C ASP A 916 0.60 36.02 52.24
N SER A 917 0.66 34.69 52.38
CA SER A 917 1.78 33.97 52.99
C SER A 917 2.55 33.07 52.01
N SER A 918 2.52 33.35 50.70
CA SER A 918 3.14 32.47 49.68
C SER A 918 4.67 32.53 49.65
N ASP A 919 5.30 33.48 50.36
CA ASP A 919 6.71 33.84 50.25
C ASP A 919 7.18 34.24 48.83
N VAL A 920 6.25 34.38 47.89
CA VAL A 920 6.46 34.85 46.51
C VAL A 920 5.86 36.25 46.36
N THR A 921 6.47 37.08 45.51
CA THR A 921 5.93 38.42 45.25
C THR A 921 4.62 38.32 44.45
N ALA A 922 3.51 38.68 45.07
CA ALA A 922 2.20 38.75 44.41
C ALA A 922 2.11 39.95 43.45
N HIS A 923 1.68 39.70 42.21
CA HIS A 923 1.38 40.73 41.22
C HIS A 923 -0.12 41.03 41.19
N VAL A 924 -0.52 42.12 41.84
CA VAL A 924 -1.93 42.51 41.97
C VAL A 924 -2.33 43.46 40.84
N ASN A 925 -3.25 43.03 39.98
CA ASN A 925 -3.82 43.85 38.90
C ASN A 925 -5.35 43.94 39.04
N GLY A 926 -5.80 44.93 39.83
CA GLY A 926 -7.22 45.08 40.15
C GLY A 926 -7.71 43.93 41.03
N ARG A 927 -8.50 43.02 40.45
CA ARG A 927 -9.05 41.84 41.15
C ARG A 927 -8.30 40.55 40.85
N VAL A 928 -7.36 40.57 39.91
CA VAL A 928 -6.58 39.39 39.55
C VAL A 928 -5.23 39.47 40.25
N ILE A 929 -4.90 38.44 41.01
CA ILE A 929 -3.61 38.29 41.67
C ILE A 929 -2.86 37.17 40.96
N THR A 930 -1.62 37.41 40.59
CA THR A 930 -0.79 36.42 39.92
C THR A 930 0.50 36.16 40.72
N TRP A 931 0.83 34.89 40.92
CA TRP A 931 2.08 34.43 41.50
C TRP A 931 2.86 33.63 40.44
N SER A 932 4.12 34.03 40.21
CA SER A 932 5.06 33.24 39.42
C SER A 932 5.83 32.32 40.37
N LEU A 933 5.44 31.05 40.43
CA LEU A 933 6.00 30.09 41.36
C LEU A 933 7.34 29.53 40.81
N PRO A 934 8.26 29.09 41.68
CA PRO A 934 9.43 28.33 41.26
C PRO A 934 9.06 27.01 40.57
N THR A 935 10.03 26.36 39.92
CA THR A 935 9.84 25.00 39.38
C THR A 935 9.39 24.06 40.49
N ILE A 936 8.29 23.33 40.25
CA ILE A 936 7.74 22.35 41.20
C ILE A 936 8.25 20.97 40.79
N PRO A 937 9.01 20.26 41.66
CA PRO A 937 9.53 18.94 41.36
C PRO A 937 8.42 17.94 40.98
N ALA A 938 8.78 16.91 40.21
CA ALA A 938 7.93 15.74 39.99
C ALA A 938 7.56 15.09 41.34
N GLN A 939 6.35 14.51 41.43
CA GLN A 939 5.86 13.84 42.65
C GLN A 939 6.06 14.67 43.94
N SER A 940 5.80 15.98 43.85
CA SER A 940 6.00 16.90 44.99
C SER A 940 4.98 16.71 46.11
N ASP A 941 5.37 17.09 47.33
CA ASP A 941 4.45 17.23 48.47
C ASP A 941 3.43 18.38 48.23
N ASN A 942 2.32 18.37 48.97
CA ASN A 942 1.31 19.43 48.89
C ASN A 942 1.80 20.77 49.49
N TYR A 943 1.91 21.80 48.65
CA TYR A 943 2.22 23.18 49.07
C TYR A 943 0.94 23.93 49.42
N HIS A 944 1.01 24.90 50.34
CA HIS A 944 -0.13 25.74 50.65
C HIS A 944 0.26 27.13 51.16
N PHE A 945 -0.62 28.12 50.95
CA PHE A 945 -0.50 29.44 51.56
C PHE A 945 -1.87 30.11 51.79
N ASP A 946 -1.90 31.11 52.67
CA ASP A 946 -3.08 31.91 52.99
C ASP A 946 -3.10 33.21 52.17
N LEU A 947 -4.23 33.48 51.50
CA LEU A 947 -4.57 34.73 50.82
C LEU A 947 -5.58 35.51 51.68
N VAL A 948 -5.22 36.73 52.07
CA VAL A 948 -6.07 37.63 52.88
C VAL A 948 -6.67 38.72 52.00
N VAL A 949 -7.99 38.90 52.12
CA VAL A 949 -8.76 39.93 51.41
C VAL A 949 -9.60 40.75 52.38
N ALA A 950 -9.85 42.01 52.06
CA ALA A 950 -10.79 42.86 52.79
C ALA A 950 -12.15 42.85 52.09
N VAL A 951 -13.24 42.67 52.84
CA VAL A 951 -14.62 42.66 52.33
C VAL A 951 -15.21 44.06 52.41
N ASP A 952 -15.82 44.55 51.33
CA ASP A 952 -16.44 45.87 51.26
C ASP A 952 -17.47 46.07 52.41
N PRO A 953 -17.33 47.12 53.25
CA PRO A 953 -18.30 47.45 54.29
C PRO A 953 -19.75 47.61 53.81
N LEU A 954 -19.97 47.87 52.52
CA LEU A 954 -21.30 48.02 51.91
C LEU A 954 -21.97 46.68 51.57
N LEU A 955 -21.23 45.57 51.56
CA LEU A 955 -21.78 44.25 51.25
C LEU A 955 -22.41 43.61 52.50
N VAL A 956 -23.55 44.13 52.94
CA VAL A 956 -24.25 43.66 54.14
C VAL A 956 -24.90 42.26 54.00
N SER A 957 -24.98 41.74 52.77
CA SER A 957 -25.43 40.38 52.43
C SER A 957 -25.00 40.04 51.00
N GLY A 958 -24.66 38.79 50.72
CA GLY A 958 -24.27 38.31 49.39
C GLY A 958 -23.41 37.05 49.48
N THR A 959 -22.95 36.55 48.33
CA THR A 959 -22.01 35.43 48.23
C THR A 959 -20.72 35.94 47.59
N LEU A 960 -19.57 35.61 48.18
CA LEU A 960 -18.26 35.85 47.63
C LEU A 960 -17.83 34.58 46.86
N HIS A 961 -17.86 34.67 45.53
CA HIS A 961 -17.29 33.64 44.66
C HIS A 961 -15.82 34.00 44.40
N ASN A 962 -14.91 33.10 44.77
CA ASN A 962 -13.48 33.26 44.48
C ASN A 962 -12.93 32.02 43.78
N GLU A 963 -12.11 32.22 42.76
CA GLU A 963 -11.59 31.18 41.88
C GLU A 963 -10.07 31.32 41.75
N VAL A 964 -9.38 30.19 41.85
CA VAL A 964 -7.94 30.05 41.64
C VAL A 964 -7.67 29.09 40.49
N GLU A 965 -6.67 29.42 39.69
CA GLU A 965 -6.17 28.63 38.56
C GLU A 965 -4.65 28.47 38.70
N ILE A 966 -4.13 27.30 38.36
CA ILE A 966 -2.68 27.06 38.24
C ILE A 966 -2.36 26.61 36.81
N TYR A 967 -1.18 26.98 36.32
CA TYR A 967 -0.76 26.67 34.95
C TYR A 967 0.73 26.37 34.89
N ALA A 968 1.09 25.33 34.14
CA ALA A 968 2.41 25.13 33.58
C ALA A 968 2.27 24.57 32.15
N PRO A 969 3.28 24.75 31.28
CA PRO A 969 3.33 24.05 30.01
C PRO A 969 3.34 22.53 30.18
N TYR A 970 2.68 21.81 29.26
CA TYR A 970 2.68 20.34 29.15
C TYR A 970 2.08 19.60 30.34
N ASP A 971 1.15 20.23 31.05
CA ASP A 971 0.37 19.58 32.09
C ASP A 971 -0.50 18.44 31.52
N GLU A 972 -0.42 17.26 32.12
CA GLU A 972 -1.13 16.05 31.67
C GLU A 972 -2.64 16.05 31.95
N ASP A 973 -3.09 16.78 32.98
CA ASP A 973 -4.51 16.86 33.35
C ASP A 973 -4.92 18.30 33.63
N PRO A 974 -5.13 19.13 32.59
CA PRO A 974 -5.57 20.51 32.78
C PRO A 974 -6.93 20.65 33.49
N GLY A 975 -7.71 19.57 33.66
CA GLY A 975 -9.03 19.60 34.28
C GLY A 975 -8.99 19.81 35.80
N ASN A 976 -7.86 19.53 36.44
CA ASN A 976 -7.69 19.61 37.90
C ASN A 976 -6.96 20.92 38.34
N ASN A 977 -6.72 21.82 37.38
CA ASN A 977 -5.93 23.03 37.52
C ASN A 977 -6.74 24.28 37.90
N SER A 978 -7.98 24.11 38.35
CA SER A 978 -8.83 25.20 38.87
C SER A 978 -9.64 24.76 40.09
N ALA A 979 -9.86 25.69 41.01
CA ALA A 979 -10.70 25.47 42.18
C ALA A 979 -11.43 26.76 42.59
N SER A 980 -12.65 26.64 43.12
CA SER A 980 -13.43 27.79 43.58
C SER A 980 -14.18 27.53 44.88
N THR A 981 -14.56 28.61 45.56
CA THR A 981 -15.38 28.58 46.77
C THR A 981 -16.45 29.68 46.70
N ASP A 982 -17.59 29.41 47.34
CA ASP A 982 -18.72 30.32 47.46
C ASP A 982 -19.05 30.56 48.95
N ASP A 983 -18.74 31.75 49.44
CA ASP A 983 -18.83 32.07 50.86
C ASP A 983 -19.90 33.15 51.14
N ALA A 984 -20.91 32.82 51.94
CA ALA A 984 -22.01 33.74 52.25
C ALA A 984 -21.61 34.76 53.33
N VAL A 985 -21.79 36.05 53.04
CA VAL A 985 -21.44 37.15 53.97
C VAL A 985 -22.36 37.15 55.19
N GLN A 986 -21.75 37.06 56.38
CA GLN A 986 -22.39 37.05 57.68
C GLN A 986 -22.30 38.39 58.41
N SER A 987 -23.07 38.54 59.48
CA SER A 987 -22.90 39.61 60.45
C SER A 987 -21.64 39.40 61.28
N SER A 988 -20.80 40.44 61.43
CA SER A 988 -19.56 40.35 62.22
C SER A 988 -19.84 39.96 63.68
N ASN A 989 -19.05 39.01 64.19
CA ASN A 989 -19.15 38.41 65.52
C ASN A 989 -17.77 38.08 66.13
N VAL A 990 -16.73 38.82 65.75
CA VAL A 990 -15.34 38.61 66.21
C VAL A 990 -15.26 38.64 67.75
N ASP A 991 -14.58 37.64 68.32
CA ASP A 991 -14.34 37.48 69.76
C ASP A 991 -12.91 36.98 69.95
N LEU A 992 -11.97 37.89 70.21
CA LEU A 992 -10.57 37.50 70.37
C LEU A 992 -10.33 37.06 71.82
N SER A 993 -9.43 36.10 72.00
CA SER A 993 -8.94 35.73 73.32
C SER A 993 -7.45 35.44 73.27
N VAL A 994 -6.78 35.67 74.40
CA VAL A 994 -5.36 35.35 74.52
C VAL A 994 -5.06 34.71 75.87
N GLU A 995 -4.25 33.68 75.86
CA GLU A 995 -3.71 33.04 77.06
C GLU A 995 -2.17 33.13 77.05
N LYS A 996 -1.55 32.88 78.21
CA LYS A 996 -0.08 32.79 78.32
C LYS A 996 0.40 31.82 79.41
N TRP A 997 1.39 31.00 79.07
CA TRP A 997 2.01 30.02 79.96
C TRP A 997 3.48 29.80 79.59
N ASN A 998 4.26 29.24 80.51
CA ASN A 998 5.66 28.91 80.29
C ASN A 998 5.79 27.65 79.43
N HIS A 999 6.72 27.67 78.48
CA HIS A 999 6.97 26.57 77.55
C HIS A 999 8.29 25.87 77.89
N HIS A 1000 8.18 24.67 78.44
CA HIS A 1000 9.27 23.71 78.76
C HIS A 1000 10.40 24.20 79.68
N SER A 1001 10.43 25.46 80.11
CA SER A 1001 11.46 26.02 81.00
C SER A 1001 10.85 26.92 82.09
N ASN A 1002 11.34 26.77 83.32
CA ASN A 1002 11.16 27.79 84.35
C ASN A 1002 12.31 28.80 84.24
N PRO A 1003 12.06 30.10 84.45
CA PRO A 1003 13.04 31.14 84.28
C PRO A 1003 14.09 31.05 85.39
N ALA A 1004 15.35 30.90 85.01
CA ALA A 1004 16.49 30.88 85.92
C ALA A 1004 17.38 32.11 85.68
N PRO A 1005 17.92 32.77 86.73
CA PRO A 1005 18.74 33.97 86.55
C PRO A 1005 19.93 33.73 85.62
N GLY A 1006 20.04 34.53 84.56
CA GLY A 1006 21.09 34.44 83.54
C GLY A 1006 20.82 33.45 82.40
N TYR A 1007 19.63 32.85 82.33
CA TYR A 1007 19.24 31.91 81.28
C TYR A 1007 18.05 32.43 80.46
N ASP A 1008 17.93 31.90 79.25
CA ASP A 1008 16.76 32.12 78.40
C ASP A 1008 15.61 31.19 78.81
N PHE A 1009 14.39 31.67 78.64
CA PHE A 1009 13.17 30.92 78.88
C PHE A 1009 12.11 31.31 77.85
N VAL A 1010 11.15 30.42 77.61
CA VAL A 1010 10.16 30.59 76.54
C VAL A 1010 8.77 30.73 77.13
N TYR A 1011 8.03 31.71 76.64
CA TYR A 1011 6.59 31.80 76.82
C TYR A 1011 5.86 31.33 75.56
N LEU A 1012 4.76 30.62 75.76
CA LEU A 1012 3.78 30.33 74.72
C LEU A 1012 2.60 31.30 74.87
N LEU A 1013 2.24 31.97 73.78
CA LEU A 1013 1.09 32.87 73.69
C LEU A 1013 0.08 32.22 72.75
N ARG A 1014 -1.14 31.92 73.22
CA ARG A 1014 -2.19 31.32 72.40
C ARG A 1014 -3.21 32.38 72.16
N TYR A 1015 -3.39 32.76 70.91
CA TYR A 1015 -4.48 33.61 70.49
C TYR A 1015 -5.59 32.73 69.91
N ARG A 1016 -6.83 33.19 70.02
CA ARG A 1016 -7.98 32.55 69.41
C ARG A 1016 -8.99 33.61 68.96
N ASN A 1017 -9.72 33.31 67.90
CA ASN A 1017 -10.97 33.96 67.56
C ASN A 1017 -12.09 32.94 67.81
N ASP A 1018 -12.87 33.16 68.87
CA ASP A 1018 -14.03 32.35 69.25
C ASP A 1018 -15.30 32.75 68.47
N GLY A 1019 -15.22 33.82 67.66
CA GLY A 1019 -16.25 34.21 66.71
C GLY A 1019 -16.07 33.52 65.35
N SER A 1020 -17.15 33.38 64.58
CA SER A 1020 -17.12 32.72 63.26
C SER A 1020 -16.60 33.62 62.13
N THR A 1021 -16.51 34.94 62.33
CA THR A 1021 -16.04 35.90 61.31
C THR A 1021 -14.61 36.36 61.55
N GLY A 1022 -13.87 36.66 60.48
CA GLY A 1022 -12.49 37.13 60.56
C GLY A 1022 -12.33 38.50 61.23
N SER A 1023 -11.26 38.64 62.03
CA SER A 1023 -10.91 39.93 62.64
C SER A 1023 -10.45 40.97 61.62
N GLY A 1024 -10.43 42.24 62.01
CA GLY A 1024 -9.60 43.24 61.32
C GLY A 1024 -8.12 43.04 61.66
N ILE A 1025 -7.30 44.06 61.39
CA ILE A 1025 -5.88 44.06 61.80
C ILE A 1025 -5.80 43.84 63.31
N VAL A 1026 -5.03 42.85 63.72
CA VAL A 1026 -4.82 42.45 65.12
C VAL A 1026 -3.51 43.03 65.61
N THR A 1027 -3.53 43.64 66.79
CA THR A 1027 -2.32 44.00 67.53
C THR A 1027 -2.23 43.13 68.78
N LEU A 1028 -1.14 42.37 68.93
CA LEU A 1028 -0.82 41.60 70.13
C LEU A 1028 0.37 42.25 70.83
N THR A 1029 0.19 42.66 72.07
CA THR A 1029 1.21 43.34 72.88
C THR A 1029 1.54 42.49 74.10
N ASP A 1030 2.80 42.09 74.22
CA ASP A 1030 3.33 41.38 75.38
C ASP A 1030 4.21 42.32 76.21
N THR A 1031 3.83 42.57 77.46
CA THR A 1031 4.58 43.39 78.42
C THR A 1031 5.49 42.49 79.26
N LEU A 1032 6.79 42.62 79.02
CA LEU A 1032 7.82 41.77 79.60
C LEU A 1032 7.99 42.06 81.11
N PRO A 1033 8.40 41.07 81.92
CA PRO A 1033 8.87 41.32 83.28
C PRO A 1033 10.01 42.34 83.28
N LEU A 1034 10.05 43.26 84.25
CA LEU A 1034 11.10 44.30 84.35
C LEU A 1034 12.53 43.75 84.33
N SER A 1035 12.71 42.50 84.73
CA SER A 1035 14.01 41.82 84.80
C SER A 1035 14.29 40.87 83.63
N ALA A 1036 13.44 40.86 82.59
CA ALA A 1036 13.62 40.05 81.40
C ALA A 1036 13.80 40.93 80.14
N THR A 1037 14.57 40.43 79.17
CA THR A 1037 14.79 41.10 77.87
C THR A 1037 14.42 40.17 76.73
N TYR A 1038 13.85 40.70 75.65
CA TYR A 1038 13.53 39.95 74.44
C TYR A 1038 14.77 39.31 73.79
N VAL A 1039 14.65 38.06 73.32
CA VAL A 1039 15.70 37.33 72.58
C VAL A 1039 15.23 37.01 71.16
N SER A 1040 14.17 36.22 71.03
CA SER A 1040 13.62 35.77 69.75
C SER A 1040 12.15 35.43 69.86
N TRP A 1041 11.51 35.25 68.71
CA TRP A 1041 10.16 34.73 68.61
C TRP A 1041 10.00 33.89 67.35
N PHE A 1042 9.01 33.01 67.33
CA PHE A 1042 8.49 32.43 66.10
C PHE A 1042 6.99 32.12 66.27
N PRO A 1043 6.15 32.38 65.26
CA PRO A 1043 4.75 31.98 65.28
C PRO A 1043 4.59 30.55 64.72
N GLN A 1044 3.50 29.88 65.08
CA GLN A 1044 3.09 28.62 64.45
C GLN A 1044 2.39 28.86 63.10
N ASP A 1045 1.65 29.96 62.97
CA ASP A 1045 1.00 30.36 61.72
C ASP A 1045 1.78 31.49 61.03
N PRO A 1046 1.75 31.57 59.69
CA PRO A 1046 2.31 32.70 58.96
C PRO A 1046 1.51 34.00 59.18
N LEU A 1047 1.94 35.10 58.55
CA LEU A 1047 1.32 36.44 58.56
C LEU A 1047 1.55 37.32 59.80
N TRP A 1048 2.10 36.78 60.89
CA TRP A 1048 2.53 37.62 62.02
C TRP A 1048 3.76 38.44 61.65
N ASN A 1049 3.76 39.70 62.06
CA ASN A 1049 4.88 40.61 61.87
C ASN A 1049 5.26 41.27 63.20
N LEU A 1050 6.55 41.29 63.51
CA LEU A 1050 7.09 42.00 64.66
C LEU A 1050 7.12 43.51 64.38
N VAL A 1051 6.39 44.29 65.19
CA VAL A 1051 6.28 45.75 65.04
C VAL A 1051 7.34 46.48 65.85
N SER A 1052 7.53 46.09 67.11
CA SER A 1052 8.52 46.74 67.99
C SER A 1052 8.95 45.85 69.15
N VAL A 1053 10.16 46.09 69.65
CA VAL A 1053 10.76 45.41 70.82
C VAL A 1053 11.28 46.45 71.82
N GLY A 1054 11.04 46.21 73.11
CA GLY A 1054 11.45 47.08 74.22
C GLY A 1054 10.99 46.48 75.55
N SER A 1055 10.43 47.30 76.45
CA SER A 1055 9.70 46.79 77.62
C SER A 1055 8.40 46.08 77.25
N GLN A 1056 7.96 46.24 76.00
CA GLN A 1056 6.87 45.51 75.37
C GLN A 1056 7.36 44.94 74.04
N VAL A 1057 6.82 43.79 73.66
CA VAL A 1057 6.97 43.17 72.34
C VAL A 1057 5.61 43.26 71.66
N VAL A 1058 5.56 43.94 70.51
CA VAL A 1058 4.31 44.20 69.78
C VAL A 1058 4.35 43.47 68.46
N PHE A 1059 3.34 42.65 68.22
CA PHE A 1059 3.10 41.94 66.97
C PHE A 1059 1.84 42.46 66.29
N THR A 1060 1.82 42.37 64.97
CA THR A 1060 0.64 42.64 64.15
C THR A 1060 0.34 41.46 63.23
N ARG A 1061 -0.95 41.19 63.00
CA ARG A 1061 -1.43 40.22 62.00
C ARG A 1061 -2.60 40.84 61.23
N PRO A 1062 -2.70 40.65 59.91
CA PRO A 1062 -3.80 41.21 59.11
C PRO A 1062 -5.18 40.72 59.56
N VAL A 1063 -5.28 39.47 60.01
CA VAL A 1063 -6.53 38.81 60.41
C VAL A 1063 -6.24 37.56 61.23
N ILE A 1064 -7.09 37.26 62.20
CA ILE A 1064 -7.28 35.92 62.76
C ILE A 1064 -8.64 35.45 62.24
N ALA A 1065 -8.65 34.41 61.41
CA ALA A 1065 -9.86 33.85 60.83
C ALA A 1065 -10.82 33.34 61.92
N GLY A 1066 -12.10 33.25 61.60
CA GLY A 1066 -13.11 32.79 62.54
C GLY A 1066 -12.89 31.34 62.97
N ASP A 1067 -13.24 31.03 64.21
CA ASP A 1067 -13.08 29.71 64.84
C ASP A 1067 -11.63 29.15 64.82
N ARG A 1068 -10.62 30.00 64.58
CA ARG A 1068 -9.20 29.62 64.55
C ARG A 1068 -8.46 30.04 65.81
N ASN A 1069 -7.45 29.27 66.16
CA ASN A 1069 -6.45 29.60 67.15
C ASN A 1069 -5.05 29.42 66.57
N GLY A 1070 -4.05 29.95 67.27
CA GLY A 1070 -2.66 29.69 66.96
C GLY A 1070 -1.75 30.18 68.08
N ASP A 1071 -0.48 29.84 67.94
CA ASP A 1071 0.51 30.01 69.00
C ASP A 1071 1.69 30.90 68.54
N ILE A 1072 2.21 31.71 69.46
CA ILE A 1072 3.47 32.44 69.34
C ILE A 1072 4.41 32.01 70.45
N TYR A 1073 5.61 31.59 70.09
CA TYR A 1073 6.69 31.29 71.02
C TYR A 1073 7.55 32.54 71.19
N LEU A 1074 7.71 33.00 72.43
CA LEU A 1074 8.45 34.21 72.79
C LEU A 1074 9.57 33.85 73.75
N THR A 1075 10.82 33.92 73.27
CA THR A 1075 12.03 33.65 74.05
C THR A 1075 12.52 34.94 74.71
N LEU A 1076 12.72 34.89 76.02
CA LEU A 1076 13.22 36.00 76.84
C LEU A 1076 14.46 35.56 77.62
N HIS A 1077 15.35 36.50 77.90
CA HIS A 1077 16.51 36.32 78.78
C HIS A 1077 16.22 36.89 80.15
N LEU A 1078 16.38 36.12 81.22
CA LEU A 1078 16.24 36.62 82.59
C LEU A 1078 17.57 37.20 83.11
N SER A 1079 17.57 38.42 83.62
CA SER A 1079 18.77 39.04 84.21
C SER A 1079 19.39 38.17 85.31
N ASN A 1080 20.72 38.02 85.26
CA ASN A 1080 21.51 37.31 86.29
C ASN A 1080 21.47 37.96 87.69
N THR A 1081 20.86 39.14 87.82
CA THR A 1081 20.71 39.85 89.11
C THR A 1081 19.41 39.50 89.85
N VAL A 1082 18.51 38.73 89.23
CA VAL A 1082 17.25 38.29 89.83
C VAL A 1082 17.51 37.24 90.91
N GLN A 1083 16.83 37.35 92.06
CA GLN A 1083 16.92 36.36 93.13
C GLN A 1083 15.92 35.21 92.88
N GLU A 1084 16.30 33.97 93.23
CA GLU A 1084 15.34 32.85 93.30
C GLU A 1084 14.12 33.22 94.16
N GLY A 1085 12.94 32.76 93.74
CA GLY A 1085 11.65 33.08 94.36
C GLY A 1085 11.09 34.46 93.95
N THR A 1086 11.79 35.25 93.12
CA THR A 1086 11.24 36.52 92.61
C THR A 1086 10.06 36.24 91.70
N THR A 1087 8.88 36.79 92.01
CA THR A 1087 7.71 36.72 91.14
C THR A 1087 7.92 37.58 89.88
N LEU A 1088 7.97 36.93 88.74
CA LEU A 1088 7.94 37.53 87.42
C LEU A 1088 6.49 37.64 86.97
N THR A 1089 6.08 38.85 86.58
CA THR A 1089 4.75 39.11 86.03
C THR A 1089 4.90 39.51 84.58
N ASN A 1090 4.17 38.83 83.70
CA ASN A 1090 4.09 39.15 82.27
C ASN A 1090 2.63 39.34 81.89
N VAL A 1091 2.32 40.37 81.11
CA VAL A 1091 0.95 40.66 80.70
C VAL A 1091 0.87 40.67 79.18
N VAL A 1092 0.05 39.81 78.60
CA VAL A 1092 -0.24 39.81 77.16
C VAL A 1092 -1.63 40.40 76.93
N SER A 1093 -1.77 41.21 75.89
CA SER A 1093 -3.06 41.74 75.44
C SER A 1093 -3.21 41.65 73.93
N ILE A 1094 -4.39 41.28 73.45
CA ILE A 1094 -4.75 41.24 72.02
C ILE A 1094 -5.89 42.23 71.74
N ALA A 1095 -5.89 42.86 70.57
CA ALA A 1095 -6.96 43.80 70.20
C ALA A 1095 -7.14 43.89 68.68
N THR A 1096 -8.39 44.14 68.26
CA THR A 1096 -8.76 44.51 66.90
C THR A 1096 -9.85 45.60 66.91
N THR A 1097 -10.13 46.22 65.76
CA THR A 1097 -11.06 47.36 65.66
C THR A 1097 -12.53 46.97 65.53
N ASN A 1098 -12.83 45.72 65.16
CA ASN A 1098 -14.17 45.21 64.86
C ASN A 1098 -14.70 44.21 65.91
N GLU A 1099 -14.16 44.25 67.13
CA GLU A 1099 -14.55 43.39 68.23
C GLU A 1099 -15.41 44.14 69.26
N GLY A 1100 -16.50 43.51 69.70
CA GLY A 1100 -17.39 44.07 70.72
C GLY A 1100 -17.17 43.53 72.15
N SER A 1101 -16.49 42.39 72.28
CA SER A 1101 -16.41 41.58 73.51
C SER A 1101 -15.00 41.50 74.09
N THR A 1102 -14.43 42.59 74.60
CA THR A 1102 -13.00 42.64 74.96
C THR A 1102 -12.63 42.06 76.35
N GLY A 1103 -13.46 41.21 76.94
CA GLY A 1103 -13.33 40.78 78.35
C GLY A 1103 -12.23 39.73 78.61
N ASN A 1104 -11.85 39.01 77.57
CA ASN A 1104 -10.91 37.88 77.45
C ASN A 1104 -9.63 38.26 76.69
N ASN A 1105 -9.45 39.54 76.36
CA ASN A 1105 -8.35 40.06 75.57
C ASN A 1105 -7.05 40.35 76.33
N VAL A 1106 -7.02 40.14 77.66
CA VAL A 1106 -5.83 40.41 78.49
C VAL A 1106 -5.61 39.25 79.43
N TYR A 1107 -4.39 38.70 79.42
CA TYR A 1107 -3.98 37.64 80.33
C TYR A 1107 -2.71 38.03 81.09
N THR A 1108 -2.74 37.87 82.40
CA THR A 1108 -1.58 38.08 83.28
C THR A 1108 -1.05 36.73 83.76
N HIS A 1109 0.18 36.42 83.37
CA HIS A 1109 0.88 35.23 83.84
C HIS A 1109 1.89 35.60 84.93
N THR A 1110 1.88 34.88 86.04
CA THR A 1110 2.86 35.03 87.13
C THR A 1110 3.58 33.72 87.39
N MET A 1111 4.90 33.78 87.51
CA MET A 1111 5.73 32.65 87.88
C MET A 1111 6.91 33.11 88.72
N GLU A 1112 7.60 32.20 89.42
CA GLU A 1112 8.78 32.55 90.22
C GLU A 1112 10.07 32.19 89.48
N ALA A 1113 11.10 33.02 89.63
CA ALA A 1113 12.46 32.66 89.23
C ALA A 1113 12.94 31.45 90.04
N GLN A 1114 13.37 30.38 89.37
CA GLN A 1114 13.84 29.13 89.99
C GLN A 1114 15.34 28.94 89.75
N GLY A 1115 15.95 27.99 90.44
CA GLY A 1115 17.32 27.58 90.18
C GLY A 1115 17.46 26.92 88.79
N PRO A 1116 18.66 26.95 88.19
CA PRO A 1116 18.88 26.33 86.89
C PRO A 1116 18.68 24.80 87.00
N TYR A 1117 17.75 24.28 86.20
CA TYR A 1117 17.57 22.85 85.97
C TYR A 1117 17.93 22.58 84.51
N LEU A 1118 19.01 21.83 84.29
CA LEU A 1118 19.46 21.39 82.97
C LEU A 1118 19.26 19.88 82.89
N ASP A 1119 18.38 19.47 81.99
CA ASP A 1119 18.21 18.09 81.55
C ASP A 1119 18.23 18.12 80.03
N ILE A 1120 19.04 17.26 79.40
CA ILE A 1120 19.17 17.20 77.94
C ILE A 1120 18.88 15.77 77.52
N GLY A 1121 17.80 15.60 76.76
CA GLY A 1121 17.46 14.34 76.09
C GLY A 1121 17.62 14.49 74.58
N VAL A 1122 18.29 13.53 73.93
CA VAL A 1122 18.31 13.41 72.46
C VAL A 1122 17.73 12.06 72.07
N SER A 1123 16.76 12.06 71.15
CA SER A 1123 16.32 10.86 70.44
C SER A 1123 16.49 11.05 68.94
N LYS A 1124 16.85 9.96 68.26
CA LYS A 1124 16.95 9.90 66.80
C LYS A 1124 15.97 8.85 66.33
N ASP A 1125 14.91 9.31 65.70
CA ASP A 1125 13.84 8.47 65.19
C ASP A 1125 13.91 8.48 63.66
N PHE A 1126 13.62 7.33 63.06
CA PHE A 1126 13.46 7.26 61.62
C PHE A 1126 12.21 8.06 61.25
N GLY A 1127 12.35 9.07 60.39
CA GLY A 1127 11.21 9.81 59.91
C GLY A 1127 10.59 9.08 58.73
N TYR A 1128 11.23 9.22 57.58
CA TYR A 1128 10.79 8.62 56.32
C TYR A 1128 11.95 8.54 55.33
N GLY A 1129 11.76 7.81 54.23
CA GLY A 1129 12.76 7.59 53.19
C GLY A 1129 12.90 6.11 52.84
N SER A 1130 13.59 5.82 51.73
CA SER A 1130 13.82 4.45 51.27
C SER A 1130 15.24 4.02 51.56
N THR A 1131 15.45 2.82 52.09
CA THR A 1131 16.80 2.28 52.35
C THR A 1131 17.47 1.70 51.10
N VAL A 1132 16.95 2.02 49.91
CA VAL A 1132 17.51 1.63 48.60
C VAL A 1132 18.66 2.57 48.22
N ALA A 1133 19.72 2.03 47.62
CA ALA A 1133 20.90 2.81 47.25
C ALA A 1133 20.56 3.89 46.21
N GLY A 1134 20.94 5.14 46.49
CA GLY A 1134 20.71 6.30 45.61
C GLY A 1134 19.61 7.25 46.06
N TYR A 1135 18.82 6.90 47.08
CA TYR A 1135 17.74 7.73 47.62
C TYR A 1135 18.10 8.33 48.99
N ASP A 1136 17.54 9.50 49.27
CA ASP A 1136 17.74 10.17 50.56
C ASP A 1136 16.89 9.54 51.67
N VAL A 1137 17.45 9.48 52.88
CA VAL A 1137 16.77 9.03 54.10
C VAL A 1137 16.78 10.16 55.12
N VAL A 1138 15.61 10.45 55.70
CA VAL A 1138 15.42 11.53 56.66
C VAL A 1138 15.24 10.97 58.07
N TYR A 1139 16.02 11.49 59.02
CA TYR A 1139 15.89 11.19 60.44
C TYR A 1139 15.35 12.41 61.19
N TYR A 1140 14.40 12.19 62.08
CA TYR A 1140 14.02 13.20 63.07
C TYR A 1140 15.04 13.17 64.21
N ILE A 1141 15.68 14.31 64.45
CA ILE A 1141 16.50 14.53 65.65
C ILE A 1141 15.67 15.35 66.62
N ASN A 1142 15.13 14.68 67.64
CA ASN A 1142 14.40 15.33 68.71
C ASN A 1142 15.39 15.64 69.83
N TYR A 1143 15.41 16.89 70.29
CA TYR A 1143 16.15 17.32 71.46
C TYR A 1143 15.19 18.02 72.43
N MET A 1144 15.35 17.75 73.72
CA MET A 1144 14.62 18.42 74.80
C MET A 1144 15.57 18.86 75.89
#